data_AF-A0A919DL58-F1
#
_entry.id   AF-A0A919DL58-F1
#
_cell.length_a   1.000
_cell.length_b   1.000
_cell.length_c   1.000
_cell.angle_alpha   90.00
_cell.angle_beta   90.00
_cell.angle_gamma   90.00
#
_symmetry.space_group_name_H-M   'P 1'
#
loop_
_entity.id
_entity.type
_entity.pdbx_description
1 polymer ?
#
loop_
_entity_poly.entity_id
_entity_poly.type
_entity_poly.pdbx_seq_one_letter_code
_entity_poly.pdbx_strand_id
1 'polypeptide(L)'
;MADYVMAATEVGGERLGERLLSTAPTLGEAAEFGDRHRTNYVSVRHGHDITLYGRDATGAWSVLVSDAPAAVVVELRRQHDALCRPEPASHGSSHVGFEYPSTPEDDYVLTAVDVDGEPIAERVSSTAPTLAEAAELGELHKANYVIAGRDGSDVVTLHARDAGGGWSVVAADVDVETAEEVCLWFDLTHHYQGRSSAGSAAGGPTGRHPLDHVTTPEGGQIAAAQAVSLVVERIRTRRLDYPTQGLAADRFEGGWSVYAPVDVDDSDPMAFLDMPVGRSVFLVSDIGRVKETSSAIPPRQAEEMFTAEEAYVRRRPAEERFMELLRDEVTRLDAAPEGPAGIASFTIDAPATEVTAARASALLGPIAQQLAQLGPPGWDRFTAVFSFTVSAEVARLRFGSGNQSTEVRVPEQMAVLVRRQRHLAALMPAGPWWRLLLTVSHSTGVNARITTEYDYGDRPFPDDHLLAPANYRDDLAAYPRAQTPAWLLEYIAAADGPTPATRTAPHTADATTRPGQVPVLGTKLGWTRLHADPHVITYGRRSITLDQVEWISYSATQTAQKRFLYPTTYDNTWDFQVGRYPYHGGPKVSVHFFRAGRRADQPEEWTFLVNLTHQYLAPRLLTELLTQVRRGETVTVGGSVKVTQSGISCAKPRLSLPWDSISGAQLHNGMIWIRQTGVEKPVLTVPLSHPNAVLIPELFTTLMR
;
A
#
# COMPACT_ATOMS: atom_id res chain seq x y z
N MET A 1 27.65 -9.43 54.24
CA MET A 1 28.37 -8.79 53.12
C MET A 1 27.40 -7.81 52.49
N ALA A 2 27.86 -6.75 51.82
CA ALA A 2 26.91 -5.82 51.20
C ALA A 2 26.33 -6.49 49.96
N ASP A 3 25.06 -6.87 50.03
CA ASP A 3 24.41 -7.64 48.95
C ASP A 3 23.87 -6.70 47.85
N TYR A 4 23.71 -5.41 48.16
CA TYR A 4 23.18 -4.40 47.23
C TYR A 4 24.19 -3.28 46.97
N VAL A 5 24.35 -2.93 45.69
CA VAL A 5 25.17 -1.83 45.21
C VAL A 5 24.25 -0.78 44.60
N MET A 6 24.05 0.34 45.29
CA MET A 6 23.26 1.46 44.76
C MET A 6 24.18 2.48 44.11
N ALA A 7 23.99 2.75 42.82
CA ALA A 7 24.79 3.67 42.04
C ALA A 7 23.93 4.77 41.42
N ALA A 8 24.37 6.02 41.58
CA ALA A 8 23.82 7.18 40.90
C ALA A 8 24.47 7.24 39.52
N THR A 9 23.68 7.32 38.46
CA THR A 9 24.19 7.15 37.09
C THR A 9 23.60 8.15 36.11
N GLU A 10 24.37 8.58 35.12
CA GLU A 10 23.87 9.43 34.03
C GLU A 10 23.17 8.64 32.92
N VAL A 11 22.56 9.36 31.97
CA VAL A 11 21.82 8.80 30.81
C VAL A 11 22.67 7.79 30.04
N GLY A 12 23.97 8.06 29.87
CA GLY A 12 24.92 7.20 29.17
C GLY A 12 25.42 5.99 29.95
N GLY A 13 24.99 5.78 31.21
CA GLY A 13 25.47 4.65 32.02
C GLY A 13 26.60 4.99 32.99
N GLU A 14 27.21 6.17 32.87
CA GLU A 14 28.35 6.56 33.69
C GLU A 14 27.96 6.72 35.17
N ARG A 15 28.81 6.21 36.08
CA ARG A 15 28.54 6.21 37.52
C ARG A 15 29.09 7.47 38.16
N LEU A 16 28.21 8.26 38.78
CA LEU A 16 28.54 9.49 39.50
C LEU A 16 28.80 9.27 41.00
N GLY A 17 28.34 8.13 41.55
CA GLY A 17 28.54 7.77 42.94
C GLY A 17 27.98 6.39 43.25
N GLU A 18 28.52 5.73 44.28
CA GLU A 18 28.15 4.38 44.67
C GLU A 18 28.02 4.27 46.20
N ARG A 19 27.03 3.50 46.66
CA ARG A 19 26.80 3.18 48.06
C ARG A 19 26.46 1.71 48.22
N LEU A 20 27.19 1.04 49.09
CA LEU A 20 26.95 -0.35 49.48
C LEU A 20 25.86 -0.42 50.57
N LEU A 21 24.91 -1.32 50.39
CA LEU A 21 23.79 -1.53 51.30
C LEU A 21 23.67 -3.01 51.68
N SER A 22 23.25 -3.25 52.92
CA SER A 22 23.02 -4.59 53.45
C SER A 22 21.60 -5.11 53.18
N THR A 23 20.70 -4.26 52.70
CA THR A 23 19.30 -4.56 52.37
C THR A 23 18.88 -3.76 51.14
N ALA A 24 17.85 -4.22 50.42
CA ALA A 24 17.29 -3.49 49.29
C ALA A 24 16.82 -2.09 49.72
N PRO A 25 17.25 -1.02 49.04
CA PRO A 25 16.81 0.34 49.34
C PRO A 25 15.34 0.53 48.96
N THR A 26 14.65 1.31 49.77
CA THR A 26 13.33 1.81 49.44
C THR A 26 13.41 2.88 48.34
N LEU A 27 12.28 3.12 47.64
CA LEU A 27 12.17 4.21 46.65
C LEU A 27 12.60 5.56 47.23
N GLY A 28 12.28 5.84 48.49
CA GLY A 28 12.70 7.07 49.18
C GLY A 28 14.21 7.17 49.38
N GLU A 29 14.88 6.07 49.70
CA GLU A 29 16.34 6.03 49.84
C GLU A 29 17.06 6.16 48.50
N ALA A 30 16.50 5.57 47.43
CA ALA A 30 16.99 5.75 46.08
C ALA A 30 16.80 7.20 45.59
N ALA A 31 15.64 7.80 45.86
CA ALA A 31 15.36 9.20 45.53
C ALA A 31 16.33 10.16 46.23
N GLU A 32 16.53 9.98 47.55
CA GLU A 32 17.47 10.82 48.32
C GLU A 32 18.91 10.68 47.80
N PHE A 33 19.30 9.48 47.38
CA PHE A 33 20.61 9.22 46.79
C PHE A 33 20.77 9.86 45.41
N GLY A 34 19.74 9.79 44.57
CA GLY A 34 19.70 10.44 43.26
C GLY A 34 19.78 11.97 43.36
N ASP A 35 19.00 12.56 44.27
CA ASP A 35 19.01 14.00 44.54
C ASP A 35 20.37 14.49 45.05
N ARG A 36 21.02 13.72 45.93
CA ARG A 36 22.37 14.04 46.46
C ARG A 36 23.43 14.10 45.36
N HIS A 37 23.31 13.24 44.35
CA HIS A 37 24.23 13.17 43.21
C HIS A 37 23.75 13.95 41.98
N ARG A 38 22.64 14.70 42.10
CA ARG A 38 22.03 15.51 41.02
C ARG A 38 21.81 14.73 39.73
N THR A 39 21.35 13.48 39.85
CA THR A 39 21.00 12.64 38.71
C THR A 39 19.51 12.32 38.70
N ASN A 40 18.98 12.04 37.51
CA ASN A 40 17.62 11.55 37.31
C ASN A 40 17.53 10.01 37.44
N TYR A 41 18.66 9.31 37.63
CA TYR A 41 18.69 7.85 37.64
C TYR A 41 19.53 7.27 38.77
N VAL A 42 18.95 6.30 39.47
CA VAL A 42 19.66 5.47 40.46
C VAL A 42 19.45 4.02 40.09
N SER A 43 20.53 3.29 39.88
CA SER A 43 20.51 1.85 39.65
C SER A 43 20.91 1.11 40.93
N VAL A 44 20.12 0.13 41.34
CA VAL A 44 20.43 -0.73 42.48
C VAL A 44 20.68 -2.13 41.96
N ARG A 45 21.93 -2.59 42.12
CA ARG A 45 22.35 -3.91 41.67
C ARG A 45 22.40 -4.89 42.84
N HIS A 46 21.80 -6.06 42.67
CA HIS A 46 21.91 -7.21 43.56
C HIS A 46 22.27 -8.43 42.72
N GLY A 47 23.52 -8.89 42.80
CA GLY A 47 24.03 -9.91 41.87
C GLY A 47 24.09 -9.38 40.41
N HIS A 48 23.38 -10.05 39.51
CA HIS A 48 23.28 -9.69 38.08
C HIS A 48 22.06 -8.82 37.75
N ASP A 49 21.15 -8.66 38.71
CA ASP A 49 19.87 -7.99 38.53
C ASP A 49 19.98 -6.52 38.94
N ILE A 50 19.39 -5.63 38.14
CA ILE A 50 19.43 -4.19 38.34
C ILE A 50 18.02 -3.63 38.37
N THR A 51 17.68 -3.00 39.48
CA THR A 51 16.48 -2.16 39.61
C THR A 51 16.84 -0.72 39.29
N LEU A 52 16.17 -0.14 38.29
CA LEU A 52 16.35 1.24 37.88
C LEU A 52 15.23 2.11 38.46
N TYR A 53 15.64 3.13 39.20
CA TYR A 53 14.80 4.20 39.68
C TYR A 53 15.02 5.43 38.80
N GLY A 54 13.94 6.08 38.40
CA GLY A 54 13.94 7.23 37.51
C GLY A 54 13.13 8.38 38.06
N ARG A 55 13.60 9.59 37.80
CA ARG A 55 12.91 10.83 38.13
C ARG A 55 12.21 11.38 36.90
N ASP A 56 10.89 11.51 36.97
CA ASP A 56 10.09 12.05 35.86
C ASP A 56 10.20 13.58 35.74
N ALA A 57 9.60 14.15 34.69
CA ALA A 57 9.59 15.60 34.43
C ALA A 57 8.92 16.43 35.54
N THR A 58 8.05 15.83 36.37
CA THR A 58 7.44 16.49 37.54
C THR A 58 8.34 16.47 38.77
N GLY A 59 9.49 15.80 38.65
CA GLY A 59 10.46 15.60 39.71
C GLY A 59 10.11 14.45 40.65
N ALA A 60 9.09 13.65 40.34
CA ALA A 60 8.69 12.49 41.13
C ALA A 60 9.55 11.27 40.77
N TRP A 61 10.00 10.56 41.80
CA TRP A 61 10.77 9.34 41.64
C TRP A 61 9.86 8.12 41.56
N SER A 62 10.12 7.23 40.61
CA SER A 62 9.41 5.96 40.46
C SER A 62 10.39 4.83 40.09
N VAL A 63 9.92 3.59 40.18
CA VAL A 63 10.67 2.43 39.69
C VAL A 63 10.35 2.26 38.22
N LEU A 64 11.37 2.38 37.36
CA LEU A 64 11.22 2.23 35.92
C LEU A 64 11.26 0.77 35.49
N VAL A 65 12.14 0.00 36.12
CA VAL A 65 12.24 -1.44 35.93
C VAL A 65 12.86 -2.08 37.17
N SER A 66 12.40 -3.26 37.52
CA SER A 66 12.96 -4.09 38.59
C SER A 66 13.62 -5.32 37.99
N ASP A 67 14.70 -5.76 38.61
CA ASP A 67 15.37 -7.05 38.32
C ASP A 67 15.74 -7.24 36.84
N ALA A 68 16.22 -6.18 36.18
CA ALA A 68 16.57 -6.19 34.76
C ALA A 68 18.08 -6.33 34.51
N PRO A 69 18.49 -6.95 33.39
CA PRO A 69 19.88 -6.98 32.99
C PRO A 69 20.37 -5.59 32.55
N ALA A 70 21.68 -5.36 32.66
CA ALA A 70 22.28 -4.04 32.43
C ALA A 70 21.97 -3.41 31.06
N ALA A 71 21.87 -4.21 30.00
CA ALA A 71 21.54 -3.72 28.66
C ALA A 71 20.12 -3.11 28.60
N VAL A 72 19.14 -3.75 29.23
CA VAL A 72 17.76 -3.26 29.33
C VAL A 72 17.68 -1.98 30.16
N VAL A 73 18.47 -1.90 31.23
CA VAL A 73 18.56 -0.69 32.07
C VAL A 73 19.16 0.50 31.33
N VAL A 74 20.13 0.28 30.44
CA VAL A 74 20.71 1.35 29.61
C VAL A 74 19.69 1.87 28.61
N GLU A 75 18.94 0.97 27.97
CA GLU A 75 17.95 1.36 26.95
C GLU A 75 16.72 2.05 27.56
N LEU A 76 16.17 1.49 28.65
CA LEU A 76 15.06 2.12 29.38
C LEU A 76 15.44 3.48 29.94
N ARG A 77 16.70 3.68 30.30
CA ARG A 77 17.19 5.00 30.70
C ARG A 77 17.18 5.99 29.56
N ARG A 78 17.61 5.60 28.35
CA ARG A 78 17.56 6.46 27.15
C ARG A 78 16.13 6.82 26.78
N GLN A 79 15.23 5.85 26.79
CA GLN A 79 13.81 6.06 26.49
C GLN A 79 13.12 6.94 27.53
N HIS A 80 13.37 6.69 28.81
CA HIS A 80 12.84 7.51 29.89
C HIS A 80 13.39 8.94 29.85
N ASP A 81 14.66 9.12 29.47
CA ASP A 81 15.25 10.46 29.28
C ASP A 81 14.61 11.22 28.13
N ALA A 82 14.36 10.54 27.02
CA ALA A 82 13.64 11.11 25.88
C ALA A 82 12.21 11.54 26.26
N LEU A 83 11.53 10.78 27.11
CA LEU A 83 10.17 11.08 27.59
C LEU A 83 10.13 12.16 28.68
N CYS A 84 11.20 12.31 29.47
CA CYS A 84 11.23 13.20 30.64
C CYS A 84 11.96 14.53 30.41
N ARG A 85 12.52 14.78 29.22
CA ARG A 85 12.98 16.12 28.85
C ARG A 85 11.80 17.09 28.91
N PRO A 86 11.82 18.10 29.79
CA PRO A 86 10.88 19.19 29.66
C PRO A 86 11.28 20.01 28.42
N GLU A 87 10.30 20.39 27.58
CA GLU A 87 10.46 21.53 26.66
C GLU A 87 11.11 22.68 27.45
N PRO A 88 12.19 23.30 26.95
CA PRO A 88 12.94 24.24 27.76
C PRO A 88 12.11 25.50 28.00
N ALA A 89 11.56 25.62 29.20
CA ALA A 89 10.96 26.84 29.71
C ALA A 89 12.06 27.90 29.92
N SER A 90 12.01 28.93 29.09
CA SER A 90 12.82 30.14 29.18
C SER A 90 12.52 30.95 30.45
N HIS A 91 13.51 31.24 31.29
CA HIS A 91 13.69 32.44 32.18
C HIS A 91 14.96 32.21 33.06
N GLY A 92 15.89 33.13 33.34
CA GLY A 92 16.12 34.54 32.99
C GLY A 92 17.24 35.15 33.88
N SER A 93 18.25 35.77 33.25
CA SER A 93 19.30 36.71 33.76
C SER A 93 20.31 36.22 34.83
N SER A 94 21.62 36.52 34.78
CA SER A 94 22.31 37.74 34.32
C SER A 94 23.78 37.50 33.95
N HIS A 95 24.27 38.22 32.91
CA HIS A 95 25.67 38.55 32.57
C HIS A 95 26.59 37.38 32.15
N VAL A 96 27.26 37.31 30.99
CA VAL A 96 27.77 38.31 30.03
C VAL A 96 27.89 37.64 28.63
N GLY A 97 27.43 38.36 27.58
CA GLY A 97 27.87 38.29 26.18
C GLY A 97 28.17 36.94 25.53
N PHE A 98 27.23 36.42 24.74
CA PHE A 98 27.41 36.09 23.32
C PHE A 98 26.00 35.91 22.71
N GLU A 99 25.65 36.76 21.74
CA GLU A 99 24.42 36.64 20.96
C GLU A 99 24.46 35.33 20.15
N TYR A 100 23.64 34.35 20.54
CA TYR A 100 23.12 33.35 19.61
C TYR A 100 21.67 33.77 19.28
N PRO A 101 21.32 33.98 18.00
CA PRO A 101 19.93 34.17 17.64
C PRO A 101 19.16 32.89 17.97
N SER A 102 18.00 33.07 18.60
CA SER A 102 17.02 32.03 18.88
C SER A 102 16.71 31.23 17.61
N THR A 103 16.90 29.91 17.61
CA THR A 103 16.43 29.03 16.53
C THR A 103 14.90 29.03 16.55
N PRO A 104 14.24 29.43 15.46
CA PRO A 104 12.78 29.35 15.35
C PRO A 104 12.32 27.89 15.33
N GLU A 105 11.13 27.59 15.88
CA GLU A 105 10.41 26.30 15.79
C GLU A 105 10.03 25.87 14.34
N ASP A 106 10.61 26.53 13.32
CA ASP A 106 10.32 26.37 11.89
C ASP A 106 11.54 25.88 11.08
N ASP A 107 12.64 25.52 11.74
CA ASP A 107 13.87 25.09 11.07
C ASP A 107 13.75 23.67 10.48
N TYR A 108 14.37 23.49 9.32
CA TYR A 108 14.51 22.22 8.63
C TYR A 108 15.87 21.61 8.94
N VAL A 109 15.89 20.31 9.21
CA VAL A 109 17.11 19.53 9.41
C VAL A 109 17.35 18.72 8.14
N LEU A 110 18.54 18.92 7.54
CA LEU A 110 19.09 18.04 6.52
C LEU A 110 20.10 17.11 7.19
N THR A 111 19.89 15.82 7.07
CA THR A 111 20.77 14.79 7.60
C THR A 111 21.34 13.99 6.44
N ALA A 112 22.65 14.06 6.24
CA ALA A 112 23.36 13.13 5.38
C ALA A 112 23.41 11.77 6.08
N VAL A 113 22.95 10.72 5.42
CA VAL A 113 22.84 9.38 5.99
C VAL A 113 23.55 8.35 5.12
N ASP A 114 23.93 7.23 5.72
CA ASP A 114 24.34 6.04 4.98
C ASP A 114 23.13 5.18 4.55
N VAL A 115 23.39 4.00 3.97
CA VAL A 115 22.35 3.07 3.50
C VAL A 115 21.56 2.43 4.65
N ASP A 116 22.12 2.40 5.86
CA ASP A 116 21.45 1.93 7.08
C ASP A 116 20.53 3.01 7.67
N GLY A 117 20.61 4.25 7.17
CA GLY A 117 19.89 5.40 7.71
C GLY A 117 20.65 6.09 8.85
N GLU A 118 21.89 5.66 9.15
CA GLU A 118 22.68 6.24 10.23
C GLU A 118 23.18 7.64 9.85
N PRO A 119 23.04 8.64 10.73
CA PRO A 119 23.44 10.01 10.45
C PRO A 119 24.96 10.14 10.37
N ILE A 120 25.44 10.67 9.24
CA ILE A 120 26.85 11.02 8.99
C ILE A 120 27.10 12.48 9.39
N ALA A 121 26.17 13.36 9.01
CA ALA A 121 26.28 14.80 9.26
C ALA A 121 24.90 15.45 9.20
N GLU A 122 24.76 16.57 9.92
CA GLU A 122 23.53 17.36 9.97
C GLU A 122 23.79 18.81 9.60
N ARG A 123 22.79 19.43 8.97
CA ARG A 123 22.75 20.85 8.65
C ARG A 123 21.36 21.38 8.89
N VAL A 124 21.25 22.43 9.69
CA VAL A 124 19.99 23.13 9.94
C VAL A 124 19.82 24.25 8.92
N SER A 125 18.60 24.41 8.39
CA SER A 125 18.22 25.46 7.46
C SER A 125 16.92 26.11 7.92
N SER A 126 16.84 27.44 7.85
CA SER A 126 15.63 28.18 8.23
C SER A 126 14.55 28.20 7.13
N THR A 127 14.79 27.53 6.00
CA THR A 127 13.85 27.42 4.89
C THR A 127 13.80 26.00 4.35
N ALA A 128 12.70 25.66 3.67
CA ALA A 128 12.53 24.34 3.06
C ALA A 128 13.72 23.99 2.15
N PRO A 129 14.44 22.89 2.41
CA PRO A 129 15.67 22.57 1.71
C PRO A 129 15.44 22.33 0.23
N THR A 130 16.29 22.93 -0.59
CA THR A 130 16.31 22.70 -2.03
C THR A 130 17.12 21.45 -2.37
N LEU A 131 16.85 20.88 -3.54
CA LEU A 131 17.66 19.76 -4.06
C LEU A 131 19.15 20.12 -4.16
N ALA A 132 19.48 21.39 -4.42
CA ALA A 132 20.86 21.84 -4.51
C ALA A 132 21.58 21.83 -3.15
N GLU A 133 20.88 22.24 -2.08
CA GLU A 133 21.43 22.20 -0.71
C GLU A 133 21.63 20.78 -0.21
N ALA A 134 20.68 19.88 -0.52
CA ALA A 134 20.82 18.46 -0.23
C ALA A 134 22.01 17.85 -0.99
N ALA A 135 22.16 18.16 -2.28
CA ALA A 135 23.30 17.70 -3.07
C ALA A 135 24.63 18.23 -2.52
N GLU A 136 24.70 19.51 -2.13
CA GLU A 136 25.91 20.10 -1.55
C GLU A 136 26.33 19.39 -0.25
N LEU A 137 25.37 19.13 0.65
CA LEU A 137 25.63 18.41 1.89
C LEU A 137 26.10 16.98 1.61
N GLY A 138 25.45 16.28 0.69
CA GLY A 138 25.81 14.92 0.28
C GLY A 138 27.23 14.85 -0.29
N GLU A 139 27.58 15.74 -1.23
CA GLU A 139 28.93 15.79 -1.80
C GLU A 139 30.00 16.15 -0.75
N LEU A 140 29.70 17.09 0.15
CA LEU A 140 30.62 17.51 1.22
C LEU A 140 30.98 16.33 2.13
N HIS A 141 30.00 15.50 2.48
CA HIS A 141 30.19 14.38 3.39
C HIS A 141 30.38 13.02 2.69
N LYS A 142 30.47 13.01 1.35
CA LYS A 142 30.52 11.79 0.53
C LYS A 142 29.37 10.82 0.84
N ALA A 143 28.21 11.35 1.16
CA ALA A 143 27.00 10.59 1.39
C ALA A 143 26.20 10.51 0.09
N ASN A 144 25.62 9.34 -0.17
CA ASN A 144 24.73 9.14 -1.33
C ASN A 144 23.29 9.57 -1.04
N TYR A 145 22.96 9.79 0.24
CA TYR A 145 21.59 10.01 0.71
C TYR A 145 21.55 11.20 1.66
N VAL A 146 20.52 12.02 1.50
CA VAL A 146 20.21 13.12 2.42
C VAL A 146 18.72 13.10 2.71
N ILE A 147 18.37 13.07 3.99
CA ILE A 147 17.00 13.17 4.49
C ILE A 147 16.79 14.61 4.93
N ALA A 148 15.72 15.24 4.47
CA ALA A 148 15.33 16.59 4.83
C ALA A 148 13.94 16.59 5.47
N GLY A 149 13.83 17.08 6.70
CA GLY A 149 12.56 17.18 7.43
C GLY A 149 12.47 18.48 8.22
N ARG A 150 11.29 18.81 8.72
CA ARG A 150 11.21 19.84 9.77
C ARG A 150 11.66 19.23 11.08
N ASP A 151 12.33 20.03 11.91
CA ASP A 151 12.71 19.58 13.25
C ASP A 151 11.45 19.11 14.02
N GLY A 152 11.53 17.95 14.65
CA GLY A 152 10.40 17.29 15.35
C GLY A 152 9.26 16.77 14.45
N SER A 153 9.39 16.78 13.12
CA SER A 153 8.40 16.18 12.22
C SER A 153 8.78 14.75 11.84
N ASP A 154 7.81 13.83 11.93
CA ASP A 154 7.96 12.47 11.42
C ASP A 154 7.97 12.41 9.87
N VAL A 155 7.72 13.53 9.19
CA VAL A 155 7.61 13.60 7.72
C VAL A 155 8.90 14.17 7.13
N VAL A 156 9.48 13.42 6.19
CA VAL A 156 10.76 13.72 5.57
C VAL A 156 10.72 13.60 4.05
N THR A 157 11.73 14.19 3.41
CA THR A 157 12.03 14.07 1.99
C THR A 157 13.40 13.42 1.84
N LEU A 158 13.45 12.31 1.11
CA LEU A 158 14.67 11.60 0.76
C LEU A 158 15.21 12.10 -0.59
N HIS A 159 16.43 12.63 -0.54
CA HIS A 159 17.24 12.95 -1.69
C HIS A 159 18.31 11.88 -1.87
N ALA A 160 18.54 11.43 -3.10
CA ALA A 160 19.58 10.46 -3.39
C ALA A 160 20.37 10.80 -4.64
N ARG A 161 21.63 10.37 -4.63
CA ARG A 161 22.56 10.39 -5.74
C ARG A 161 22.49 9.08 -6.51
N ASP A 162 22.24 9.11 -7.82
CA ASP A 162 22.30 7.92 -8.68
C ASP A 162 23.75 7.49 -9.00
N ALA A 163 23.91 6.33 -9.64
CA ALA A 163 25.22 5.81 -10.06
C ALA A 163 25.96 6.69 -11.08
N GLY A 164 25.24 7.54 -11.81
CA GLY A 164 25.80 8.54 -12.72
C GLY A 164 26.22 9.83 -12.01
N GLY A 165 25.94 9.94 -10.71
CA GLY A 165 26.23 11.08 -9.86
C GLY A 165 25.16 12.18 -9.86
N GLY A 166 24.00 11.94 -10.48
CA GLY A 166 22.87 12.87 -10.49
C GLY A 166 22.06 12.82 -9.20
N TRP A 167 21.70 13.98 -8.64
CA TRP A 167 20.86 14.07 -7.46
C TRP A 167 19.39 14.24 -7.84
N SER A 168 18.50 13.54 -7.15
CA SER A 168 17.05 13.65 -7.33
C SER A 168 16.29 13.45 -6.01
N VAL A 169 15.03 13.88 -6.00
CA VAL A 169 14.09 13.54 -4.92
C VAL A 169 13.53 12.15 -5.21
N VAL A 170 13.78 11.21 -4.30
CA VAL A 170 13.36 9.81 -4.45
C VAL A 170 12.02 9.57 -3.77
N ALA A 171 11.85 10.12 -2.57
CA ALA A 171 10.58 10.14 -1.87
C ALA A 171 10.40 11.49 -1.19
N ALA A 172 9.21 12.08 -1.31
CA ALA A 172 8.85 13.32 -0.62
C ALA A 172 7.63 13.09 0.25
N ASP A 173 7.56 13.81 1.37
CA ASP A 173 6.44 13.80 2.30
C ASP A 173 6.10 12.38 2.82
N VAL A 174 7.13 11.64 3.24
CA VAL A 174 7.00 10.27 3.77
C VAL A 174 7.45 10.19 5.21
N ASP A 175 6.96 9.20 5.96
CA ASP A 175 7.52 8.89 7.27
C ASP A 175 8.96 8.35 7.17
N VAL A 176 9.72 8.45 8.27
CA VAL A 176 11.12 7.99 8.34
C VAL A 176 11.27 6.51 7.98
N GLU A 177 10.39 5.63 8.49
CA GLU A 177 10.41 4.19 8.15
C GLU A 177 10.28 3.97 6.64
N THR A 178 9.37 4.70 6.00
CA THR A 178 9.17 4.64 4.55
C THR A 178 10.38 5.22 3.80
N ALA A 179 11.01 6.28 4.32
CA ALA A 179 12.24 6.83 3.74
C ALA A 179 13.38 5.81 3.77
N GLU A 180 13.55 5.07 4.87
CA GLU A 180 14.53 3.99 4.99
C GLU A 180 14.25 2.84 3.98
N GLU A 181 13.00 2.41 3.87
CA GLU A 181 12.60 1.36 2.92
C GLU A 181 12.86 1.77 1.46
N VAL A 182 12.63 3.04 1.13
CA VAL A 182 12.90 3.59 -0.21
C VAL A 182 14.40 3.83 -0.43
N CYS A 183 15.14 4.25 0.60
CA CYS A 183 16.60 4.42 0.55
C CYS A 183 17.26 3.08 0.19
N LEU A 184 16.89 2.01 0.89
CA LEU A 184 17.42 0.68 0.65
C LEU A 184 17.05 0.13 -0.74
N TRP A 185 15.82 0.42 -1.23
CA TRP A 185 15.43 0.10 -2.61
C TRP A 185 16.28 0.85 -3.64
N PHE A 186 16.53 2.14 -3.39
CA PHE A 186 17.30 2.97 -4.29
C PHE A 186 18.76 2.50 -4.35
N ASP A 187 19.37 2.19 -3.20
CA ASP A 187 20.71 1.61 -3.11
C ASP A 187 20.80 0.28 -3.88
N LEU A 188 19.87 -0.65 -3.61
CA LEU A 188 19.79 -1.94 -4.29
C LEU A 188 19.75 -1.80 -5.83
N THR A 189 19.06 -0.77 -6.33
CA THR A 189 18.82 -0.62 -7.76
C THR A 189 19.86 0.23 -8.50
N HIS A 190 20.68 1.00 -7.77
CA HIS A 190 21.66 1.93 -8.35
C HIS A 190 23.11 1.65 -7.92
N HIS A 191 23.34 1.24 -6.67
CA HIS A 191 24.68 1.17 -6.08
C HIS A 191 25.12 -0.24 -5.68
N TYR A 192 24.19 -1.17 -5.45
CA TYR A 192 24.52 -2.51 -5.01
C TYR A 192 25.33 -3.30 -6.06
N GLN A 193 26.53 -3.74 -5.69
CA GLN A 193 27.44 -4.49 -6.58
C GLN A 193 27.54 -5.99 -6.27
N GLY A 194 26.72 -6.51 -5.36
CA GLY A 194 26.84 -7.87 -4.84
C GLY A 194 27.69 -7.95 -3.58
N ARG A 195 27.77 -9.14 -2.98
CA ARG A 195 28.62 -9.41 -1.80
C ARG A 195 30.06 -9.36 -2.28
N SER A 196 30.68 -8.19 -2.22
CA SER A 196 32.10 -8.03 -2.55
C SER A 196 32.92 -9.09 -1.81
N SER A 197 33.59 -9.96 -2.56
CA SER A 197 34.60 -10.85 -2.00
C SER A 197 35.63 -9.97 -1.32
N ALA A 198 35.71 -10.06 0.01
CA ALA A 198 36.64 -9.32 0.83
C ALA A 198 38.03 -9.28 0.18
N GLY A 199 38.43 -8.10 -0.31
CA GLY A 199 39.78 -7.84 -0.78
C GLY A 199 39.87 -7.15 -2.13
N SER A 200 39.71 -5.82 -2.17
CA SER A 200 40.73 -4.91 -2.71
C SER A 200 40.28 -3.44 -2.66
N ALA A 201 41.09 -2.64 -1.96
CA ALA A 201 41.31 -1.20 -2.08
C ALA A 201 40.24 -0.17 -1.62
N ALA A 202 40.45 0.28 -0.39
CA ALA A 202 40.52 1.68 0.07
C ALA A 202 39.24 2.55 0.18
N GLY A 203 38.72 2.64 1.42
CA GLY A 203 38.40 3.95 2.00
C GLY A 203 36.95 4.32 2.35
N GLY A 204 36.05 3.34 2.54
CA GLY A 204 34.69 3.59 3.08
C GLY A 204 34.42 2.77 4.35
N PRO A 205 33.48 3.19 5.23
CA PRO A 205 33.17 2.46 6.46
C PRO A 205 32.83 1.01 6.13
N THR A 206 33.57 0.09 6.75
CA THR A 206 33.43 -1.35 6.59
C THR A 206 32.18 -1.86 7.29
N GLY A 207 31.01 -1.52 6.76
CA GLY A 207 29.71 -2.11 7.10
C GLY A 207 29.34 -3.19 6.08
N ARG A 208 28.78 -4.30 6.55
CA ARG A 208 28.24 -5.38 5.71
C ARG A 208 26.86 -4.93 5.22
N HIS A 209 26.55 -5.05 3.93
CA HIS A 209 25.35 -4.40 3.36
C HIS A 209 24.05 -4.97 4.00
N PRO A 210 22.98 -4.16 4.21
CA PRO A 210 21.81 -4.60 5.00
C PRO A 210 21.04 -5.79 4.41
N LEU A 211 21.16 -5.97 3.09
CA LEU A 211 20.59 -7.09 2.34
C LEU A 211 21.43 -8.37 2.39
N ASP A 212 22.68 -8.31 2.86
CA ASP A 212 23.57 -9.48 2.92
C ASP A 212 23.16 -10.47 4.02
N HIS A 213 22.28 -10.07 4.95
CA HIS A 213 21.90 -10.83 6.15
C HIS A 213 20.50 -11.46 6.13
N VAL A 214 19.76 -11.39 5.00
CA VAL A 214 18.41 -11.96 4.97
C VAL A 214 18.51 -13.47 4.71
N THR A 215 18.31 -14.25 5.77
CA THR A 215 18.22 -15.71 5.69
C THR A 215 17.04 -16.10 4.79
N THR A 216 17.30 -16.91 3.77
CA THR A 216 16.24 -17.47 2.92
C THR A 216 15.22 -18.21 3.78
N PRO A 217 13.91 -17.93 3.67
CA PRO A 217 12.90 -18.60 4.48
C PRO A 217 12.91 -20.11 4.21
N GLU A 218 12.78 -20.93 5.26
CA GLU A 218 12.52 -22.36 5.18
C GLU A 218 11.09 -22.59 4.66
N GLY A 219 10.87 -22.47 3.36
CA GLY A 219 9.54 -22.63 2.78
C GLY A 219 9.54 -22.50 1.26
N GLY A 220 9.34 -23.65 0.59
CA GLY A 220 9.14 -23.74 -0.85
C GLY A 220 10.43 -23.78 -1.65
N GLN A 221 11.24 -24.82 -1.53
CA GLN A 221 12.27 -25.08 -2.53
C GLN A 221 11.61 -25.73 -3.76
N ILE A 222 11.45 -24.98 -4.84
CA ILE A 222 11.05 -25.59 -6.12
C ILE A 222 12.15 -26.53 -6.61
N ALA A 223 11.74 -27.66 -7.20
CA ALA A 223 12.69 -28.58 -7.82
C ALA A 223 13.27 -28.01 -9.12
N ALA A 224 14.48 -28.45 -9.52
CA ALA A 224 15.12 -28.05 -10.78
C ALA A 224 14.18 -28.19 -11.99
N ALA A 225 13.45 -29.30 -12.07
CA ALA A 225 12.49 -29.55 -13.16
C ALA A 225 11.34 -28.53 -13.19
N GLN A 226 10.90 -28.06 -12.02
CA GLN A 226 9.88 -27.02 -11.92
C GLN A 226 10.44 -25.66 -12.33
N ALA A 227 11.68 -25.33 -11.93
CA ALA A 227 12.36 -24.12 -12.39
C ALA A 227 12.51 -24.07 -13.92
N VAL A 228 12.93 -25.19 -14.54
CA VAL A 228 12.98 -25.32 -15.99
C VAL A 228 11.59 -25.15 -16.63
N SER A 229 10.56 -25.74 -16.04
CA SER A 229 9.18 -25.63 -16.56
C SER A 229 8.67 -24.19 -16.55
N LEU A 230 8.95 -23.43 -15.48
CA LEU A 230 8.61 -22.00 -15.39
C LEU A 230 9.31 -21.17 -16.47
N VAL A 231 10.57 -21.48 -16.77
CA VAL A 231 11.35 -20.81 -17.82
C VAL A 231 10.84 -21.15 -19.21
N VAL A 232 10.54 -22.43 -19.48
CA VAL A 232 9.94 -22.85 -20.77
C VAL A 232 8.61 -22.14 -21.00
N GLU A 233 7.77 -22.03 -19.98
CA GLU A 233 6.49 -21.32 -20.08
C GLU A 233 6.70 -19.82 -20.32
N ARG A 234 7.68 -19.22 -19.66
CA ARG A 234 8.05 -17.80 -19.88
C ARG A 234 8.51 -17.55 -21.31
N ILE A 235 9.37 -18.42 -21.87
CA ILE A 235 9.85 -18.35 -23.25
C ILE A 235 8.69 -18.42 -24.23
N ARG A 236 7.77 -19.37 -24.04
CA ARG A 236 6.57 -19.53 -24.89
C ARG A 236 5.64 -18.33 -24.83
N THR A 237 5.34 -17.86 -23.62
CA THR A 237 4.43 -16.73 -23.38
C THR A 237 4.97 -15.45 -24.01
N ARG A 238 6.26 -15.17 -23.85
CA ARG A 238 6.91 -13.98 -24.42
C ARG A 238 7.37 -14.15 -25.87
N ARG A 239 7.20 -15.35 -26.44
CA ARG A 239 7.68 -15.70 -27.79
C ARG A 239 9.16 -15.34 -27.99
N LEU A 240 9.99 -15.66 -26.99
CA LEU A 240 11.42 -15.42 -27.05
C LEU A 240 12.06 -16.41 -28.02
N ASP A 241 13.05 -15.94 -28.78
CA ASP A 241 13.88 -16.77 -29.65
C ASP A 241 14.94 -17.49 -28.80
N TYR A 242 14.49 -18.47 -28.00
CA TYR A 242 15.31 -19.20 -27.03
C TYR A 242 14.88 -20.68 -27.00
N PRO A 243 15.82 -21.64 -26.88
CA PRO A 243 15.46 -23.07 -26.88
C PRO A 243 14.62 -23.45 -25.65
N THR A 244 13.65 -24.34 -25.87
CA THR A 244 12.79 -24.88 -24.78
C THR A 244 13.16 -26.31 -24.37
N GLN A 245 14.22 -26.88 -24.95
CA GLN A 245 14.71 -28.23 -24.64
C GLN A 245 16.21 -28.17 -24.30
N GLY A 246 16.68 -29.13 -23.50
CA GLY A 246 18.10 -29.23 -23.11
C GLY A 246 18.58 -28.13 -22.16
N LEU A 247 17.67 -27.45 -21.46
CA LEU A 247 18.03 -26.42 -20.48
C LEU A 247 18.67 -27.06 -19.23
N ALA A 248 19.78 -26.47 -18.78
CA ALA A 248 20.42 -26.78 -17.51
C ALA A 248 19.85 -25.88 -16.40
N ALA A 249 19.91 -26.35 -15.15
CA ALA A 249 19.48 -25.62 -13.97
C ALA A 249 20.49 -25.81 -12.84
N ASP A 250 21.22 -24.75 -12.50
CA ASP A 250 22.22 -24.74 -11.43
C ASP A 250 21.66 -24.09 -10.17
N ARG A 251 21.95 -24.68 -9.02
CA ARG A 251 21.45 -24.19 -7.72
C ARG A 251 22.33 -23.08 -7.18
N PHE A 252 21.73 -22.00 -6.67
CA PHE A 252 22.43 -20.97 -5.89
C PHE A 252 21.63 -20.57 -4.62
N GLU A 253 22.21 -19.70 -3.80
CA GLU A 253 21.57 -19.15 -2.58
C GLU A 253 20.35 -18.30 -2.97
N GLY A 254 19.15 -18.87 -2.86
CA GLY A 254 17.88 -18.19 -3.17
C GLY A 254 17.14 -18.69 -4.41
N GLY A 255 17.70 -19.64 -5.16
CA GLY A 255 17.01 -20.15 -6.35
C GLY A 255 17.84 -21.02 -7.31
N TRP A 256 17.43 -20.97 -8.58
CA TRP A 256 18.01 -21.72 -9.70
C TRP A 256 18.40 -20.78 -10.86
N SER A 257 19.58 -20.98 -11.44
CA SER A 257 20.02 -20.35 -12.68
C SER A 257 19.75 -21.31 -13.83
N VAL A 258 18.87 -20.94 -14.75
CA VAL A 258 18.41 -21.77 -15.87
C VAL A 258 18.90 -21.17 -17.18
N TYR A 259 19.61 -21.97 -17.96
CA TYR A 259 20.22 -21.53 -19.22
C TYR A 259 20.35 -22.69 -20.22
N ALA A 260 20.51 -22.34 -21.49
CA ALA A 260 20.89 -23.29 -22.53
C ALA A 260 22.41 -23.52 -22.50
N PRO A 261 22.88 -24.75 -22.26
CA PRO A 261 24.30 -25.07 -22.31
C PRO A 261 24.91 -24.72 -23.67
N VAL A 262 26.20 -24.43 -23.66
CA VAL A 262 26.98 -24.13 -24.85
C VAL A 262 27.96 -25.27 -24.99
N ASP A 263 27.88 -26.01 -26.08
CA ASP A 263 28.92 -26.98 -26.41
C ASP A 263 30.16 -26.20 -26.82
N VAL A 264 31.13 -26.13 -25.93
CA VAL A 264 32.47 -25.61 -26.21
C VAL A 264 33.36 -26.80 -26.51
N ASP A 265 34.08 -26.76 -27.63
CA ASP A 265 35.09 -27.78 -27.90
C ASP A 265 36.29 -27.54 -26.99
N ASP A 266 36.38 -28.31 -25.90
CA ASP A 266 37.48 -28.26 -24.92
C ASP A 266 38.87 -28.56 -25.55
N SER A 267 38.89 -29.04 -26.80
CA SER A 267 40.11 -29.30 -27.58
C SER A 267 40.69 -28.04 -28.22
N ASP A 268 39.92 -26.96 -28.34
CA ASP A 268 40.33 -25.69 -28.94
C ASP A 268 40.50 -24.59 -27.87
N PRO A 269 41.74 -24.19 -27.53
CA PRO A 269 42.02 -23.11 -26.59
C PRO A 269 41.41 -21.75 -26.96
N MET A 270 40.94 -21.57 -28.20
CA MET A 270 40.32 -20.33 -28.71
C MET A 270 38.79 -20.40 -28.75
N ALA A 271 38.16 -21.54 -28.46
CA ALA A 271 36.70 -21.73 -28.55
C ALA A 271 35.90 -20.81 -27.60
N PHE A 272 36.52 -20.24 -26.57
CA PHE A 272 35.90 -19.24 -25.70
C PHE A 272 35.55 -17.92 -26.43
N LEU A 273 36.26 -17.58 -27.52
CA LEU A 273 35.95 -16.40 -28.34
C LEU A 273 34.66 -16.59 -29.14
N ASP A 274 34.27 -17.84 -29.39
CA ASP A 274 33.08 -18.20 -30.13
C ASP A 274 31.85 -18.36 -29.22
N MET A 275 31.99 -18.21 -27.89
CA MET A 275 30.83 -18.17 -26.99
C MET A 275 29.99 -16.92 -27.26
N PRO A 276 28.71 -17.05 -27.65
CA PRO A 276 27.85 -15.90 -27.79
C PRO A 276 27.69 -15.17 -26.45
N VAL A 277 28.10 -13.90 -26.40
CA VAL A 277 27.86 -12.97 -25.29
C VAL A 277 26.49 -12.30 -25.43
N GLY A 278 25.83 -11.99 -24.32
CA GLY A 278 24.52 -11.32 -24.33
C GLY A 278 23.33 -12.26 -24.52
N ARG A 279 23.47 -13.55 -24.19
CA ARG A 279 22.35 -14.50 -24.20
C ARG A 279 21.48 -14.34 -22.96
N SER A 280 20.21 -14.68 -23.08
CA SER A 280 19.30 -14.73 -21.92
C SER A 280 19.71 -15.86 -20.96
N VAL A 281 19.83 -15.53 -19.68
CA VAL A 281 19.91 -16.45 -18.55
C VAL A 281 18.70 -16.16 -17.68
N PHE A 282 18.05 -17.19 -17.14
CA PHE A 282 16.85 -17.04 -16.33
C PHE A 282 17.14 -17.41 -14.88
N LEU A 283 16.96 -16.45 -13.97
CA LEU A 283 17.05 -16.68 -12.54
C LEU A 283 15.65 -16.96 -12.00
N VAL A 284 15.49 -18.08 -11.30
CA VAL A 284 14.22 -18.53 -10.74
C VAL A 284 14.34 -18.58 -9.22
N SER A 285 13.54 -17.79 -8.50
CA SER A 285 13.55 -17.83 -7.03
C SER A 285 12.89 -19.10 -6.51
N ASP A 286 13.14 -19.41 -5.24
CA ASP A 286 12.52 -20.55 -4.57
C ASP A 286 10.98 -20.52 -4.59
N ILE A 287 10.35 -19.34 -4.66
CA ILE A 287 8.87 -19.26 -4.79
C ILE A 287 8.38 -19.24 -6.25
N GLY A 288 9.27 -19.39 -7.21
CA GLY A 288 8.94 -19.42 -8.64
C GLY A 288 9.03 -18.09 -9.38
N ARG A 289 9.63 -17.03 -8.81
CA ARG A 289 9.83 -15.76 -9.54
C ARG A 289 10.87 -15.94 -10.63
N VAL A 290 10.49 -15.71 -11.88
CA VAL A 290 11.42 -15.80 -13.03
C VAL A 290 11.87 -14.39 -13.45
N LYS A 291 13.18 -14.14 -13.42
CA LYS A 291 13.84 -12.94 -13.97
C LYS A 291 14.74 -13.32 -15.12
N GLU A 292 14.62 -12.62 -16.24
CA GLU A 292 15.54 -12.72 -17.36
C GLU A 292 16.70 -11.75 -17.14
N THR A 293 17.93 -12.23 -17.29
CA THR A 293 19.16 -11.45 -17.23
C THR A 293 20.05 -11.77 -18.42
N SER A 294 21.05 -10.93 -18.67
CA SER A 294 22.01 -11.13 -19.74
C SER A 294 23.23 -11.90 -19.24
N SER A 295 23.73 -12.84 -20.04
CA SER A 295 24.99 -13.54 -19.81
C SER A 295 26.22 -12.64 -19.89
N ALA A 296 26.05 -11.36 -20.25
CA ALA A 296 27.09 -10.34 -20.15
C ALA A 296 27.36 -9.91 -18.71
N ILE A 297 26.40 -10.14 -17.79
CA ILE A 297 26.60 -9.96 -16.36
C ILE A 297 27.21 -11.27 -15.82
N PRO A 298 28.33 -11.23 -15.07
CA PRO A 298 28.91 -12.41 -14.44
C PRO A 298 27.86 -13.20 -13.64
N PRO A 299 27.76 -14.54 -13.80
CA PRO A 299 26.69 -15.33 -13.18
C PRO A 299 26.56 -15.08 -11.68
N ARG A 300 27.68 -15.12 -10.95
CA ARG A 300 27.71 -14.84 -9.51
C ARG A 300 27.15 -13.47 -9.14
N GLN A 301 27.48 -12.44 -9.92
CA GLN A 301 26.98 -11.09 -9.69
C GLN A 301 25.47 -11.00 -9.96
N ALA A 302 25.00 -11.65 -11.03
CA ALA A 302 23.57 -11.70 -11.36
C ALA A 302 22.76 -12.45 -10.29
N GLU A 303 23.30 -13.57 -9.79
CA GLU A 303 22.75 -14.36 -8.68
C GLU A 303 22.69 -13.54 -7.40
N GLU A 304 23.79 -12.92 -6.97
CA GLU A 304 23.84 -12.10 -5.75
C GLU A 304 22.85 -10.92 -5.81
N MET A 305 22.73 -10.24 -6.95
CA MET A 305 21.78 -9.14 -7.12
C MET A 305 20.32 -9.62 -7.11
N PHE A 306 20.04 -10.79 -7.70
CA PHE A 306 18.71 -11.40 -7.63
C PHE A 306 18.34 -11.85 -6.21
N THR A 307 19.29 -12.44 -5.48
CA THR A 307 19.13 -12.80 -4.08
C THR A 307 18.88 -11.56 -3.22
N ALA A 308 19.60 -10.47 -3.46
CA ALA A 308 19.40 -9.19 -2.77
C ALA A 308 18.01 -8.58 -3.06
N GLU A 309 17.50 -8.70 -4.30
CA GLU A 309 16.12 -8.29 -4.62
C GLU A 309 15.07 -9.11 -3.89
N GLU A 310 15.21 -10.44 -3.86
CA GLU A 310 14.30 -11.31 -3.10
C GLU A 310 14.38 -11.04 -1.60
N ALA A 311 15.60 -10.81 -1.09
CA ALA A 311 15.86 -10.43 0.29
C ALA A 311 15.18 -9.10 0.64
N TYR A 312 15.29 -8.08 -0.21
CA TYR A 312 14.62 -6.78 -0.01
C TYR A 312 13.10 -6.94 0.03
N VAL A 313 12.52 -7.62 -0.96
CA VAL A 313 11.06 -7.79 -1.05
C VAL A 313 10.50 -8.47 0.21
N ARG A 314 11.21 -9.47 0.74
CA ARG A 314 10.79 -10.29 1.89
C ARG A 314 11.34 -9.85 3.22
N ARG A 315 12.15 -8.78 3.24
CA ARG A 315 12.78 -8.27 4.45
C ARG A 315 11.70 -7.99 5.48
N ARG A 316 11.87 -8.44 6.72
CA ARG A 316 11.02 -7.96 7.80
C ARG A 316 11.42 -6.52 8.15
N PRO A 317 10.46 -5.65 8.51
CA PRO A 317 10.75 -4.29 8.99
C PRO A 317 11.83 -4.29 10.09
N ALA A 318 12.57 -3.19 10.21
CA ALA A 318 13.70 -3.07 11.14
C ALA A 318 13.29 -3.38 12.59
N GLU A 319 12.13 -2.89 13.04
CA GLU A 319 11.58 -3.17 14.37
C GLU A 319 11.35 -4.66 14.63
N GLU A 320 10.82 -5.39 13.67
CA GLU A 320 10.56 -6.84 13.82
C GLU A 320 11.88 -7.61 13.90
N ARG A 321 12.88 -7.22 13.10
CA ARG A 321 14.22 -7.79 13.18
C ARG A 321 14.88 -7.50 14.52
N PHE A 322 14.72 -6.28 15.04
CA PHE A 322 15.20 -5.91 16.36
C PHE A 322 14.54 -6.76 17.45
N MET A 323 13.22 -6.92 17.41
CA MET A 323 12.46 -7.73 18.36
C MET A 323 12.83 -9.23 18.30
N GLU A 324 13.17 -9.75 17.12
CA GLU A 324 13.69 -11.11 16.96
C GLU A 324 15.13 -11.26 17.45
N LEU A 325 16.03 -10.34 17.11
CA LEU A 325 17.40 -10.34 17.64
C LEU A 325 17.39 -10.24 19.17
N LEU A 326 16.50 -9.43 19.73
CA LEU A 326 16.25 -9.34 21.16
C LEU A 326 15.75 -10.67 21.73
N ARG A 327 14.81 -11.34 21.06
CA ARG A 327 14.33 -12.68 21.45
C ARG A 327 15.44 -13.71 21.41
N ASP A 328 16.25 -13.74 20.35
CA ASP A 328 17.35 -14.69 20.19
C ASP A 328 18.44 -14.45 21.24
N GLU A 329 18.71 -13.19 21.58
CA GLU A 329 19.57 -12.80 22.70
C GLU A 329 19.01 -13.33 24.03
N VAL A 330 17.73 -13.07 24.33
CA VAL A 330 17.05 -13.54 25.54
C VAL A 330 17.08 -15.07 25.62
N THR A 331 16.77 -15.77 24.52
CA THR A 331 16.77 -17.24 24.44
C THR A 331 18.18 -17.82 24.62
N ARG A 332 19.22 -17.16 24.09
CA ARG A 332 20.61 -17.56 24.29
C ARG A 332 21.05 -17.39 25.74
N LEU A 333 20.63 -16.31 26.38
CA LEU A 333 20.89 -16.05 27.80
C LEU A 333 20.18 -17.08 28.70
N ASP A 334 18.95 -17.48 28.35
CA ASP A 334 18.20 -18.55 29.04
C ASP A 334 18.82 -19.95 28.85
N ALA A 335 19.49 -20.20 27.74
CA ALA A 335 20.18 -21.46 27.45
C ALA A 335 21.58 -21.59 28.08
N ALA A 336 22.08 -20.52 28.74
CA ALA A 336 23.37 -20.55 29.40
C ALA A 336 23.30 -21.34 30.74
N PRO A 337 24.20 -22.32 30.97
CA PRO A 337 24.09 -23.28 32.07
C PRO A 337 24.29 -22.71 33.50
N GLU A 338 24.56 -21.41 33.67
CA GLU A 338 24.77 -20.75 34.98
C GLU A 338 23.94 -19.46 35.14
N GLY A 339 22.68 -19.43 34.67
CA GLY A 339 21.72 -18.35 34.96
C GLY A 339 20.46 -18.86 35.67
N PRO A 340 19.88 -18.15 36.66
CA PRO A 340 18.59 -18.53 37.22
C PRO A 340 17.48 -18.30 36.18
N ALA A 341 16.59 -19.28 36.02
CA ALA A 341 15.44 -19.24 35.12
C ALA A 341 14.55 -18.02 35.43
N GLY A 342 14.54 -17.02 34.55
CA GLY A 342 14.14 -15.68 34.92
C GLY A 342 13.27 -14.89 33.94
N ILE A 343 12.82 -15.42 32.80
CA ILE A 343 11.69 -14.84 32.05
C ILE A 343 10.81 -15.98 31.50
N ALA A 344 9.94 -16.51 32.35
CA ALA A 344 8.93 -17.48 31.89
C ALA A 344 7.86 -16.75 31.08
N SER A 345 7.98 -16.82 29.74
CA SER A 345 7.00 -16.37 28.72
C SER A 345 7.11 -14.90 28.28
N PHE A 346 7.93 -14.65 27.25
CA PHE A 346 7.85 -13.47 26.38
C PHE A 346 7.15 -13.84 25.07
N THR A 347 5.89 -13.45 24.90
CA THR A 347 5.15 -13.64 23.65
C THR A 347 5.16 -12.32 22.87
N ILE A 348 5.75 -12.32 21.67
CA ILE A 348 5.61 -11.19 20.73
C ILE A 348 4.47 -11.56 19.81
N ASP A 349 3.37 -10.81 19.91
CA ASP A 349 2.27 -10.94 18.97
C ASP A 349 2.69 -10.45 17.59
N ALA A 350 2.13 -11.06 16.53
CA ALA A 350 2.30 -10.53 15.18
C ALA A 350 1.81 -9.07 15.14
N PRO A 351 2.45 -8.20 14.33
CA PRO A 351 2.05 -6.80 14.25
C PRO A 351 0.56 -6.70 13.93
N ALA A 352 -0.13 -5.76 14.58
CA ALA A 352 -1.54 -5.54 14.33
C ALA A 352 -1.79 -5.31 12.83
N THR A 353 -2.91 -5.84 12.32
CA THR A 353 -3.26 -5.72 10.89
C THR A 353 -3.27 -4.27 10.41
N GLU A 354 -3.59 -3.32 11.30
CA GLU A 354 -3.59 -1.88 11.01
C GLU A 354 -2.19 -1.33 10.70
N VAL A 355 -1.15 -1.76 11.45
CA VAL A 355 0.25 -1.36 11.22
C VAL A 355 0.75 -1.92 9.89
N THR A 356 0.47 -3.18 9.61
CA THR A 356 0.81 -3.82 8.33
C THR A 356 0.14 -3.12 7.15
N ALA A 357 -1.15 -2.76 7.30
CA ALA A 357 -1.89 -2.03 6.27
C ALA A 357 -1.37 -0.60 6.07
N ALA A 358 -0.95 0.09 7.14
CA ALA A 358 -0.33 1.41 7.08
C ALA A 358 0.99 1.34 6.31
N ARG A 359 1.87 0.40 6.64
CA ARG A 359 3.16 0.16 5.96
C ARG A 359 3.00 -0.14 4.47
N ALA A 360 2.11 -1.08 4.12
CA ALA A 360 1.81 -1.39 2.73
C ALA A 360 1.22 -0.17 1.99
N SER A 361 0.44 0.66 2.66
CA SER A 361 -0.11 1.89 2.08
C SER A 361 0.92 3.01 1.94
N ALA A 362 1.92 3.08 2.81
CA ALA A 362 2.92 4.14 2.82
C ALA A 362 3.79 4.09 1.55
N LEU A 363 4.13 2.89 1.07
CA LEU A 363 4.88 2.70 -0.19
C LEU A 363 4.14 3.17 -1.46
N LEU A 364 2.82 3.36 -1.42
CA LEU A 364 2.07 3.82 -2.60
C LEU A 364 2.45 5.24 -3.02
N GLY A 365 2.82 6.11 -2.06
CA GLY A 365 3.26 7.47 -2.31
C GLY A 365 4.56 7.50 -3.13
N PRO A 366 5.65 6.90 -2.62
CA PRO A 366 6.90 6.74 -3.35
C PRO A 366 6.73 6.07 -4.73
N ILE A 367 5.96 4.98 -4.82
CA ILE A 367 5.67 4.34 -6.11
C ILE A 367 5.04 5.33 -7.09
N ALA A 368 4.04 6.11 -6.66
CA ALA A 368 3.40 7.10 -7.51
C ALA A 368 4.35 8.22 -7.93
N GLN A 369 5.19 8.73 -7.01
CA GLN A 369 6.18 9.76 -7.29
C GLN A 369 7.22 9.28 -8.30
N GLN A 370 7.74 8.08 -8.11
CA GLN A 370 8.73 7.49 -8.99
C GLN A 370 8.15 7.18 -10.39
N LEU A 371 6.92 6.67 -10.46
CA LEU A 371 6.23 6.49 -11.75
C LEU A 371 6.02 7.83 -12.47
N ALA A 372 5.70 8.89 -11.73
CA ALA A 372 5.48 10.22 -12.29
C ALA A 372 6.72 10.78 -13.02
N GLN A 373 7.94 10.40 -12.59
CA GLN A 373 9.21 10.79 -13.23
C GLN A 373 9.39 10.18 -14.63
N LEU A 374 8.68 9.09 -14.95
CA LEU A 374 8.68 8.46 -16.28
C LEU A 374 7.75 9.17 -17.27
N GLY A 375 6.98 10.15 -16.81
CA GLY A 375 5.96 10.83 -17.60
C GLY A 375 6.56 11.75 -18.66
N PRO A 376 6.01 11.77 -19.89
CA PRO A 376 6.44 12.73 -20.91
C PRO A 376 6.09 14.17 -20.49
N PRO A 377 6.88 15.19 -20.87
CA PRO A 377 6.61 16.57 -20.48
C PRO A 377 5.16 17.00 -20.77
N GLY A 378 4.49 17.60 -19.79
CA GLY A 378 3.12 18.12 -19.93
C GLY A 378 1.99 17.11 -19.70
N TRP A 379 2.26 15.97 -19.07
CA TRP A 379 1.21 15.06 -18.60
C TRP A 379 0.36 15.69 -17.48
N ASP A 380 -0.95 15.40 -17.45
CA ASP A 380 -1.89 15.86 -16.42
C ASP A 380 -2.49 14.71 -15.59
N ARG A 381 -2.38 13.48 -16.09
CA ARG A 381 -2.78 12.28 -15.36
C ARG A 381 -1.96 11.07 -15.79
N PHE A 382 -1.90 10.06 -14.94
CA PHE A 382 -1.50 8.73 -15.36
C PHE A 382 -2.31 7.65 -14.65
N THR A 383 -2.40 6.49 -15.30
CA THR A 383 -2.93 5.26 -14.73
C THR A 383 -1.87 4.18 -14.84
N ALA A 384 -1.56 3.55 -13.71
CA ALA A 384 -0.70 2.38 -13.64
C ALA A 384 -1.54 1.18 -13.19
N VAL A 385 -1.43 0.07 -13.92
CA VAL A 385 -2.04 -1.21 -13.54
C VAL A 385 -0.95 -2.26 -13.44
N PHE A 386 -0.83 -2.85 -12.26
CA PHE A 386 0.09 -3.96 -11.98
C PHE A 386 -0.73 -5.23 -11.76
N SER A 387 -0.41 -6.30 -12.50
CA SER A 387 -1.03 -7.62 -12.37
C SER A 387 0.06 -8.63 -12.03
N PHE A 388 0.19 -8.96 -10.75
CA PHE A 388 1.37 -9.62 -10.20
C PHE A 388 0.98 -10.93 -9.50
N THR A 389 1.70 -12.00 -9.81
CA THR A 389 1.77 -13.25 -9.06
C THR A 389 3.22 -13.51 -8.62
N VAL A 390 3.47 -14.61 -7.92
CA VAL A 390 4.85 -15.03 -7.61
C VAL A 390 5.70 -15.30 -8.86
N SER A 391 5.11 -15.83 -9.94
CA SER A 391 5.83 -16.33 -11.11
C SER A 391 5.68 -15.49 -12.37
N ALA A 392 4.73 -14.54 -12.42
CA ALA A 392 4.54 -13.65 -13.56
C ALA A 392 4.00 -12.28 -13.18
N GLU A 393 4.38 -11.29 -14.00
CA GLU A 393 4.07 -9.89 -13.76
C GLU A 393 3.81 -9.17 -15.08
N VAL A 394 2.74 -8.38 -15.09
CA VAL A 394 2.41 -7.45 -16.16
C VAL A 394 2.16 -6.09 -15.53
N ALA A 395 2.84 -5.07 -16.05
CA ALA A 395 2.66 -3.68 -15.64
C ALA A 395 2.35 -2.82 -16.85
N ARG A 396 1.29 -2.00 -16.77
CA ARG A 396 0.93 -1.02 -17.80
C ARG A 396 0.85 0.35 -17.18
N LEU A 397 1.64 1.29 -17.70
CA LEU A 397 1.65 2.68 -17.27
C LEU A 397 1.26 3.57 -18.44
N ARG A 398 0.19 4.34 -18.29
CA ARG A 398 -0.34 5.21 -19.33
C ARG A 398 -0.47 6.62 -18.80
N PHE A 399 0.22 7.55 -19.45
CA PHE A 399 0.07 8.98 -19.22
C PHE A 399 -1.03 9.53 -20.11
N GLY A 400 -1.71 10.57 -19.63
CA GLY A 400 -2.68 11.36 -20.35
C GLY A 400 -2.31 12.84 -20.30
N SER A 401 -2.58 13.52 -21.40
CA SER A 401 -2.57 14.98 -21.48
C SER A 401 -3.77 15.39 -22.35
N GLY A 402 -4.81 15.95 -21.73
CA GLY A 402 -6.09 16.18 -22.39
C GLY A 402 -6.69 14.91 -23.01
N ASN A 403 -6.79 14.88 -24.35
CA ASN A 403 -7.35 13.74 -25.10
C ASN A 403 -6.29 12.75 -25.63
N GLN A 404 -5.01 13.03 -25.45
CA GLN A 404 -3.92 12.14 -25.86
C GLN A 404 -3.52 11.22 -24.70
N SER A 405 -3.11 9.99 -25.03
CA SER A 405 -2.59 9.04 -24.05
C SER A 405 -1.38 8.30 -24.62
N THR A 406 -0.31 8.24 -23.83
CA THR A 406 0.96 7.60 -24.19
C THR A 406 1.26 6.50 -23.18
N GLU A 407 1.60 5.32 -23.69
CA GLU A 407 2.00 4.18 -22.86
C GLU A 407 3.51 4.18 -22.66
N VAL A 408 3.95 3.96 -21.43
CA VAL A 408 5.35 3.94 -21.01
C VAL A 408 5.62 2.61 -20.32
N ARG A 409 6.75 1.98 -20.64
CA ARG A 409 7.17 0.74 -19.98
C ARG A 409 7.62 1.04 -18.56
N VAL A 410 7.15 0.23 -17.60
CA VAL A 410 7.64 0.29 -16.22
C VAL A 410 9.02 -0.41 -16.13
N PRO A 411 10.07 0.27 -15.63
CA PRO A 411 11.39 -0.34 -15.41
C PRO A 411 11.34 -1.44 -14.34
N GLU A 412 12.24 -2.42 -14.46
CA GLU A 412 12.35 -3.53 -13.50
C GLU A 412 12.63 -3.04 -12.07
N GLN A 413 13.44 -2.00 -11.93
CA GLN A 413 13.75 -1.37 -10.63
C GLN A 413 12.46 -0.96 -9.90
N MET A 414 11.48 -0.40 -10.62
CA MET A 414 10.19 -0.02 -10.04
C MET A 414 9.33 -1.23 -9.64
N ALA A 415 9.41 -2.31 -10.43
CA ALA A 415 8.68 -3.54 -10.13
C ALA A 415 9.13 -4.14 -8.79
N VAL A 416 10.41 -3.99 -8.41
CA VAL A 416 10.92 -4.41 -7.09
C VAL A 416 10.18 -3.70 -5.94
N LEU A 417 9.97 -2.39 -6.03
CA LEU A 417 9.25 -1.62 -5.01
C LEU A 417 7.76 -2.01 -4.94
N VAL A 418 7.14 -2.28 -6.10
CA VAL A 418 5.75 -2.80 -6.17
C VAL A 418 5.65 -4.21 -5.58
N ARG A 419 6.64 -5.09 -5.81
CA ARG A 419 6.70 -6.42 -5.18
C ARG A 419 6.82 -6.31 -3.66
N ARG A 420 7.64 -5.39 -3.16
CA ARG A 420 7.76 -5.10 -1.73
C ARG A 420 6.40 -4.70 -1.14
N GLN A 421 5.70 -3.79 -1.81
CA GLN A 421 4.35 -3.38 -1.42
C GLN A 421 3.37 -4.55 -1.40
N ARG A 422 3.40 -5.40 -2.44
CA ARG A 422 2.57 -6.60 -2.53
C ARG A 422 2.89 -7.60 -1.42
N HIS A 423 4.16 -7.78 -1.08
CA HIS A 423 4.61 -8.68 -0.03
C HIS A 423 4.10 -8.22 1.34
N LEU A 424 4.21 -6.93 1.65
CA LEU A 424 3.63 -6.35 2.87
C LEU A 424 2.10 -6.52 2.88
N ALA A 425 1.46 -6.32 1.73
CA ALA A 425 0.02 -6.54 1.60
C ALA A 425 -0.37 -8.03 1.82
N ALA A 426 0.51 -8.98 1.51
CA ALA A 426 0.27 -10.41 1.71
C ALA A 426 0.16 -10.81 3.19
N LEU A 427 0.73 -10.01 4.09
CA LEU A 427 0.62 -10.18 5.54
C LEU A 427 -0.76 -9.76 6.08
N MET A 428 -1.59 -9.09 5.27
CA MET A 428 -2.97 -8.78 5.64
C MET A 428 -3.88 -10.01 5.49
N PRO A 429 -5.02 -10.09 6.23
CA PRO A 429 -5.96 -11.21 6.12
C PRO A 429 -6.53 -11.46 4.72
N ALA A 430 -6.55 -10.44 3.85
CA ALA A 430 -7.01 -10.57 2.46
C ALA A 430 -5.98 -11.28 1.55
N GLY A 431 -4.75 -11.48 2.03
CA GLY A 431 -3.63 -11.96 1.24
C GLY A 431 -3.13 -10.93 0.22
N PRO A 432 -2.23 -11.32 -0.70
CA PRO A 432 -1.72 -10.40 -1.70
C PRO A 432 -2.82 -10.04 -2.70
N TRP A 433 -2.86 -8.79 -3.12
CA TRP A 433 -3.69 -8.41 -4.26
C TRP A 433 -3.18 -9.08 -5.54
N TRP A 434 -4.08 -9.34 -6.50
CA TRP A 434 -3.70 -9.80 -7.84
C TRP A 434 -3.49 -8.63 -8.78
N ARG A 435 -4.30 -7.57 -8.62
CA ARG A 435 -4.13 -6.32 -9.35
C ARG A 435 -4.09 -5.10 -8.44
N LEU A 436 -3.16 -4.20 -8.72
CA LEU A 436 -3.06 -2.87 -8.11
C LEU A 436 -3.29 -1.83 -9.22
N LEU A 437 -4.30 -0.98 -9.04
CA LEU A 437 -4.59 0.13 -9.94
C LEU A 437 -4.27 1.42 -9.21
N LEU A 438 -3.44 2.25 -9.83
CA LEU A 438 -3.04 3.54 -9.30
C LEU A 438 -3.37 4.60 -10.36
N THR A 439 -4.22 5.56 -10.00
CA THR A 439 -4.56 6.69 -10.86
C THR A 439 -4.11 7.97 -10.19
N VAL A 440 -3.26 8.73 -10.87
CA VAL A 440 -2.80 10.03 -10.40
C VAL A 440 -3.29 11.10 -11.35
N SER A 441 -3.89 12.14 -10.80
CA SER A 441 -4.22 13.36 -11.54
C SER A 441 -3.49 14.53 -10.92
N HIS A 442 -2.80 15.30 -11.76
CA HIS A 442 -2.06 16.48 -11.40
C HIS A 442 -2.65 17.68 -12.15
N SER A 443 -2.93 18.76 -11.42
CA SER A 443 -3.36 20.03 -12.00
C SER A 443 -2.54 21.14 -11.38
N THR A 444 -2.04 22.06 -12.21
CA THR A 444 -1.18 23.17 -11.79
C THR A 444 -1.80 23.93 -10.61
N GLY A 445 -1.05 24.05 -9.51
CA GLY A 445 -1.50 24.75 -8.29
C GLY A 445 -2.37 23.93 -7.33
N VAL A 446 -2.56 22.63 -7.59
CA VAL A 446 -3.26 21.71 -6.68
C VAL A 446 -2.40 20.47 -6.46
N ASN A 447 -2.35 19.97 -5.23
CA ASN A 447 -1.63 18.73 -4.91
C ASN A 447 -2.14 17.57 -5.76
N ALA A 448 -1.22 16.73 -6.23
CA ALA A 448 -1.56 15.55 -7.03
C ALA A 448 -2.51 14.64 -6.25
N ARG A 449 -3.63 14.27 -6.87
CA ARG A 449 -4.59 13.33 -6.28
C ARG A 449 -4.23 11.92 -6.72
N ILE A 450 -3.87 11.07 -5.76
CA ILE A 450 -3.59 9.64 -5.97
C ILE A 450 -4.83 8.85 -5.54
N THR A 451 -5.33 8.00 -6.43
CA THR A 451 -6.41 7.03 -6.16
C THR A 451 -5.84 5.64 -6.34
N THR A 452 -6.06 4.76 -5.37
CA THR A 452 -5.55 3.40 -5.38
C THR A 452 -6.67 2.39 -5.19
N GLU A 453 -6.68 1.36 -6.00
CA GLU A 453 -7.62 0.23 -5.91
C GLU A 453 -6.84 -1.08 -5.89
N TYR A 454 -7.23 -1.99 -5.00
CA TYR A 454 -6.73 -3.35 -4.94
C TYR A 454 -7.83 -4.28 -5.44
N ASP A 455 -7.50 -5.12 -6.40
CA ASP A 455 -8.42 -6.08 -6.99
C ASP A 455 -7.92 -7.50 -6.65
N TYR A 456 -8.75 -8.18 -5.85
CA TYR A 456 -8.56 -9.54 -5.37
C TYR A 456 -9.38 -10.54 -6.20
N GLY A 457 -9.76 -10.17 -7.42
CA GLY A 457 -10.47 -11.05 -8.36
C GLY A 457 -11.93 -11.24 -8.03
N ASP A 458 -12.61 -10.25 -7.45
CA ASP A 458 -14.07 -10.32 -7.25
C ASP A 458 -14.82 -10.47 -8.59
N ARG A 459 -14.18 -10.08 -9.70
CA ARG A 459 -14.64 -10.24 -11.08
C ARG A 459 -13.48 -10.71 -11.98
N PRO A 460 -13.77 -11.34 -13.13
CA PRO A 460 -12.76 -11.69 -14.12
C PRO A 460 -11.93 -10.48 -14.56
N PHE A 461 -10.61 -10.68 -14.67
CA PHE A 461 -9.72 -9.64 -15.14
C PHE A 461 -9.88 -9.42 -16.65
N PRO A 462 -9.69 -8.17 -17.14
CA PRO A 462 -9.54 -7.92 -18.57
C PRO A 462 -8.39 -8.74 -19.18
N ASP A 463 -8.54 -9.20 -20.42
CA ASP A 463 -7.57 -10.06 -21.11
C ASP A 463 -6.15 -9.50 -21.13
N ASP A 464 -6.02 -8.17 -21.18
CA ASP A 464 -4.74 -7.46 -21.21
C ASP A 464 -4.06 -7.33 -19.84
N HIS A 465 -4.72 -7.78 -18.79
CA HIS A 465 -4.23 -7.88 -17.41
C HIS A 465 -4.27 -9.32 -16.87
N LEU A 466 -4.85 -10.25 -17.62
CA LEU A 466 -5.01 -11.64 -17.23
C LEU A 466 -3.71 -12.41 -17.50
N LEU A 467 -3.13 -13.00 -16.46
CA LEU A 467 -1.94 -13.82 -16.58
C LEU A 467 -2.29 -15.24 -17.02
N ALA A 468 -1.29 -16.02 -17.44
CA ALA A 468 -1.51 -17.42 -17.76
C ALA A 468 -2.00 -18.21 -16.51
N PRO A 469 -2.88 -19.21 -16.68
CA PRO A 469 -3.45 -20.03 -15.60
C PRO A 469 -2.42 -20.59 -14.61
N ALA A 470 -1.27 -21.07 -15.11
CA ALA A 470 -0.19 -21.62 -14.29
C ALA A 470 0.32 -20.62 -13.25
N ASN A 471 0.40 -19.33 -13.60
CA ASN A 471 0.91 -18.30 -12.71
C ASN A 471 0.01 -18.05 -11.49
N TYR A 472 -1.31 -18.23 -11.65
CA TYR A 472 -2.25 -18.13 -10.53
C TYR A 472 -2.22 -19.37 -9.65
N ARG A 473 -1.97 -20.56 -10.23
CA ARG A 473 -1.76 -21.79 -9.46
C ARG A 473 -0.53 -21.69 -8.57
N ASP A 474 0.58 -21.20 -9.12
CA ASP A 474 1.81 -20.96 -8.36
C ASP A 474 1.57 -19.93 -7.24
N ASP A 475 0.82 -18.87 -7.53
CA ASP A 475 0.48 -17.83 -6.54
C ASP A 475 -0.33 -18.39 -5.37
N LEU A 476 -1.33 -19.22 -5.65
CA LEU A 476 -2.16 -19.86 -4.62
C LEU A 476 -1.39 -20.90 -3.81
N ALA A 477 -0.39 -21.55 -4.40
CA ALA A 477 0.50 -22.45 -3.69
C ALA A 477 1.44 -21.70 -2.73
N ALA A 478 1.96 -20.55 -3.16
CA ALA A 478 2.83 -19.70 -2.34
C ALA A 478 2.06 -18.90 -1.28
N TYR A 479 0.85 -18.45 -1.62
CA TYR A 479 -0.04 -17.68 -0.75
C TYR A 479 -1.43 -18.33 -0.69
N PRO A 480 -1.61 -19.40 0.11
CA PRO A 480 -2.90 -20.04 0.30
C PRO A 480 -3.96 -19.06 0.82
N ARG A 481 -5.17 -19.11 0.26
CA ARG A 481 -6.28 -18.21 0.62
C ARG A 481 -7.48 -18.99 1.12
N ALA A 482 -8.22 -18.42 2.05
CA ALA A 482 -9.45 -19.02 2.58
C ALA A 482 -10.55 -19.12 1.51
N GLN A 483 -10.61 -18.18 0.57
CA GLN A 483 -11.58 -18.15 -0.52
C GLN A 483 -10.88 -17.74 -1.82
N THR A 484 -11.06 -18.54 -2.86
CA THR A 484 -10.61 -18.23 -4.23
C THR A 484 -11.85 -18.03 -5.11
N PRO A 485 -11.96 -16.94 -5.88
CA PRO A 485 -13.11 -16.69 -6.73
C PRO A 485 -13.36 -17.81 -7.74
N ALA A 486 -14.63 -18.18 -7.93
CA ALA A 486 -15.02 -19.31 -8.77
C ALA A 486 -14.52 -19.19 -10.22
N TRP A 487 -14.61 -17.99 -10.81
CA TRP A 487 -14.13 -17.76 -12.18
C TRP A 487 -12.63 -18.03 -12.32
N LEU A 488 -11.83 -17.77 -11.28
CA LEU A 488 -10.39 -17.97 -11.33
C LEU A 488 -10.06 -19.47 -11.21
N LEU A 489 -10.80 -20.20 -10.37
CA LEU A 489 -10.69 -21.66 -10.30
C LEU A 489 -11.07 -22.32 -11.63
N GLU A 490 -12.16 -21.85 -12.27
CA GLU A 490 -12.57 -22.30 -13.60
C GLU A 490 -11.52 -21.97 -14.66
N TYR A 491 -10.93 -20.77 -14.63
CA TYR A 491 -9.86 -20.36 -15.53
C TYR A 491 -8.60 -21.23 -15.37
N ILE A 492 -8.23 -21.56 -14.12
CA ILE A 492 -7.12 -22.48 -13.83
C ILE A 492 -7.44 -23.89 -14.35
N ALA A 493 -8.63 -24.41 -14.05
CA ALA A 493 -9.05 -25.76 -14.43
C ALA A 493 -9.24 -25.92 -15.95
N ALA A 494 -9.69 -24.87 -16.65
CA ALA A 494 -9.86 -24.88 -18.10
C ALA A 494 -8.53 -25.09 -18.84
N ALA A 495 -7.42 -24.69 -18.24
CA ALA A 495 -6.07 -24.92 -18.77
C ALA A 495 -5.61 -26.38 -18.61
N ASP A 496 -6.17 -27.10 -17.63
CA ASP A 496 -5.80 -28.48 -17.28
C ASP A 496 -6.71 -29.53 -17.98
N GLY A 497 -7.67 -29.10 -18.80
CA GLY A 497 -8.69 -29.97 -19.43
C GLY A 497 -8.34 -30.49 -20.84
N PRO A 498 -8.74 -31.73 -21.20
CA PRO A 498 -8.33 -32.40 -22.44
C PRO A 498 -9.12 -31.96 -23.71
N THR A 499 -8.51 -32.23 -24.88
CA THR A 499 -9.02 -32.07 -26.27
C THR A 499 -10.53 -32.35 -26.49
N PRO A 500 -11.15 -31.74 -27.52
CA PRO A 500 -12.55 -31.33 -27.50
C PRO A 500 -13.55 -32.47 -27.74
N ALA A 501 -14.59 -32.52 -26.91
CA ALA A 501 -15.86 -33.13 -27.30
C ALA A 501 -17.05 -32.45 -26.60
N THR A 502 -17.88 -31.85 -27.44
CA THR A 502 -19.35 -31.74 -27.32
C THR A 502 -19.95 -30.88 -26.21
N ARG A 503 -20.19 -29.64 -26.62
CA ARG A 503 -21.12 -28.66 -26.06
C ARG A 503 -22.48 -29.27 -25.70
N THR A 504 -22.87 -29.19 -24.43
CA THR A 504 -24.28 -29.24 -24.01
C THR A 504 -24.48 -28.32 -22.80
N ALA A 505 -25.17 -27.21 -23.01
CA ALA A 505 -25.89 -26.48 -21.94
C ALA A 505 -27.25 -27.20 -21.71
N PRO A 506 -28.08 -26.87 -20.70
CA PRO A 506 -27.93 -25.93 -19.57
C PRO A 506 -28.32 -26.57 -18.20
N HIS A 507 -28.26 -25.82 -17.09
CA HIS A 507 -29.40 -25.69 -16.15
C HIS A 507 -29.19 -24.63 -15.07
N THR A 508 -30.18 -23.75 -14.99
CA THR A 508 -30.52 -22.77 -13.95
C THR A 508 -30.93 -23.47 -12.64
N ALA A 509 -30.46 -22.99 -11.50
CA ALA A 509 -31.03 -23.26 -10.16
C ALA A 509 -30.98 -21.91 -9.39
N ASP A 510 -32.06 -21.15 -9.32
CA ASP A 510 -33.21 -21.30 -8.41
C ASP A 510 -32.83 -20.98 -6.95
N ALA A 511 -33.02 -19.71 -6.57
CA ALA A 511 -33.03 -19.24 -5.19
C ALA A 511 -34.46 -18.79 -4.84
N THR A 512 -35.14 -19.68 -4.14
CA THR A 512 -36.50 -19.59 -3.61
C THR A 512 -36.87 -18.21 -3.02
N THR A 513 -37.78 -17.49 -3.68
CA THR A 513 -38.49 -16.34 -3.09
C THR A 513 -39.79 -16.82 -2.46
N ARG A 514 -39.97 -16.59 -1.16
CA ARG A 514 -41.21 -16.89 -0.42
C ARG A 514 -42.23 -15.76 -0.68
N PRO A 515 -43.44 -16.01 -1.21
CA PRO A 515 -44.42 -14.96 -1.47
C PRO A 515 -45.31 -14.70 -0.24
N GLY A 516 -45.57 -13.42 0.08
CA GLY A 516 -46.75 -13.03 0.87
C GLY A 516 -46.60 -12.00 1.99
N GLN A 517 -45.41 -11.50 2.32
CA GLN A 517 -45.28 -10.37 3.23
C GLN A 517 -45.08 -9.06 2.46
N VAL A 518 -46.02 -8.13 2.62
CA VAL A 518 -45.88 -6.74 2.16
C VAL A 518 -44.62 -6.18 2.85
N PRO A 519 -43.60 -5.75 2.10
CA PRO A 519 -42.37 -5.25 2.71
C PRO A 519 -42.69 -3.94 3.44
N VAL A 520 -42.57 -3.93 4.76
CA VAL A 520 -42.73 -2.72 5.60
C VAL A 520 -41.45 -2.49 6.38
N LEU A 521 -40.90 -1.27 6.28
CA LEU A 521 -39.77 -0.80 7.07
C LEU A 521 -40.29 0.26 8.04
N GLY A 522 -40.10 0.02 9.35
CA GLY A 522 -40.41 0.99 10.40
C GLY A 522 -39.24 1.10 11.36
N THR A 523 -38.40 2.11 11.21
CA THR A 523 -37.17 2.28 12.00
C THR A 523 -36.95 3.74 12.42
N LYS A 524 -36.04 3.97 13.36
CA LYS A 524 -35.61 5.31 13.78
C LYS A 524 -34.18 5.54 13.30
N LEU A 525 -33.97 6.57 12.48
CA LEU A 525 -32.67 7.05 12.07
C LEU A 525 -32.32 8.29 12.90
N GLY A 526 -31.49 8.10 13.93
CA GLY A 526 -31.23 9.11 14.95
C GLY A 526 -32.54 9.51 15.67
N TRP A 527 -32.87 10.81 15.62
CA TRP A 527 -34.09 11.36 16.22
C TRP A 527 -35.33 11.29 15.31
N THR A 528 -35.17 10.81 14.07
CA THR A 528 -36.20 10.90 13.02
C THR A 528 -36.72 9.51 12.67
N ARG A 529 -38.05 9.35 12.59
CA ARG A 529 -38.67 8.07 12.20
C ARG A 529 -38.71 7.94 10.68
N LEU A 530 -38.23 6.80 10.18
CA LEU A 530 -38.36 6.36 8.79
C LEU A 530 -39.42 5.25 8.74
N HIS A 531 -40.43 5.46 7.90
CA HIS A 531 -41.45 4.45 7.59
C HIS A 531 -41.54 4.32 6.07
N ALA A 532 -41.48 3.10 5.55
CA ALA A 532 -41.61 2.84 4.12
C ALA A 532 -42.36 1.53 3.87
N ASP A 533 -43.41 1.61 3.06
CA ASP A 533 -44.19 0.47 2.57
C ASP A 533 -44.56 0.71 1.09
N PRO A 534 -45.23 -0.24 0.41
CA PRO A 534 -45.57 -0.08 -1.01
C PRO A 534 -46.55 1.07 -1.33
N HIS A 535 -47.08 1.77 -0.34
CA HIS A 535 -48.01 2.88 -0.51
C HIS A 535 -47.38 4.22 -0.13
N VAL A 536 -46.55 4.28 0.90
CA VAL A 536 -46.03 5.55 1.44
C VAL A 536 -44.60 5.44 1.95
N ILE A 537 -43.79 6.48 1.67
CA ILE A 537 -42.49 6.70 2.31
C ILE A 537 -42.59 7.96 3.16
N THR A 538 -42.30 7.83 4.45
CA THR A 538 -42.32 8.91 5.43
C THR A 538 -40.98 9.00 6.15
N TYR A 539 -40.37 10.17 6.15
CA TYR A 539 -39.17 10.47 6.91
C TYR A 539 -39.36 11.78 7.68
N GLY A 540 -39.46 11.66 9.00
CA GLY A 540 -39.72 12.80 9.88
C GLY A 540 -41.09 13.43 9.64
N ARG A 541 -41.11 14.72 9.25
CA ARG A 541 -42.34 15.46 8.91
C ARG A 541 -42.71 15.38 7.43
N ARG A 542 -41.88 14.74 6.60
CA ARG A 542 -42.10 14.63 5.16
C ARG A 542 -42.65 13.26 4.84
N SER A 543 -43.73 13.23 4.08
CA SER A 543 -44.39 12.00 3.63
C SER A 543 -44.75 12.16 2.16
N ILE A 544 -44.58 11.11 1.38
CA ILE A 544 -45.00 11.05 -0.02
C ILE A 544 -45.55 9.66 -0.30
N THR A 545 -46.72 9.64 -0.95
CA THR A 545 -47.33 8.39 -1.42
C THR A 545 -46.68 7.96 -2.73
N LEU A 546 -46.45 6.65 -2.92
CA LEU A 546 -45.70 6.12 -4.06
C LEU A 546 -46.37 6.39 -5.42
N ASP A 547 -47.70 6.52 -5.42
CA ASP A 547 -48.51 6.93 -6.58
C ASP A 547 -48.23 8.37 -7.02
N GLN A 548 -47.86 9.24 -6.09
CA GLN A 548 -47.59 10.66 -6.34
C GLN A 548 -46.14 10.95 -6.70
N VAL A 549 -45.21 10.00 -6.57
CA VAL A 549 -43.80 10.23 -6.91
C VAL A 549 -43.64 10.40 -8.42
N GLU A 550 -42.86 11.38 -8.88
CA GLU A 550 -42.62 11.61 -10.32
C GLU A 550 -41.15 11.36 -10.69
N TRP A 551 -40.26 11.33 -9.71
CA TRP A 551 -38.86 11.02 -9.92
C TRP A 551 -38.24 10.27 -8.74
N ILE A 552 -37.25 9.43 -9.06
CA ILE A 552 -36.41 8.71 -8.10
C ILE A 552 -34.93 9.01 -8.33
N SER A 553 -34.16 9.06 -7.26
CA SER A 553 -32.71 9.25 -7.28
C SER A 553 -32.08 8.57 -6.09
N TYR A 554 -31.04 7.78 -6.31
CA TYR A 554 -30.26 7.22 -5.23
C TYR A 554 -28.81 7.02 -5.65
N SER A 555 -27.89 7.21 -4.72
CA SER A 555 -26.45 7.09 -4.97
C SER A 555 -25.74 6.51 -3.75
N ALA A 556 -24.69 5.74 -4.00
CA ALA A 556 -23.75 5.28 -2.99
C ALA A 556 -22.37 5.83 -3.38
N THR A 557 -21.79 6.66 -2.51
CA THR A 557 -20.51 7.33 -2.75
C THR A 557 -19.58 7.07 -1.57
N GLN A 558 -18.44 6.43 -1.83
CA GLN A 558 -17.35 6.34 -0.87
C GLN A 558 -16.33 7.43 -1.19
N THR A 559 -16.07 8.31 -0.23
CA THR A 559 -15.07 9.38 -0.34
C THR A 559 -13.95 9.10 0.63
N ALA A 560 -12.76 8.81 0.12
CA ALA A 560 -11.56 8.77 0.96
C ALA A 560 -11.00 10.19 1.11
N GLN A 561 -11.00 10.72 2.33
CA GLN A 561 -10.29 11.95 2.69
C GLN A 561 -8.92 11.59 3.25
N LYS A 562 -7.86 11.87 2.49
CA LYS A 562 -6.49 11.88 3.01
C LYS A 562 -6.19 13.26 3.58
N ARG A 563 -5.88 13.35 4.88
CA ARG A 563 -5.37 14.54 5.54
C ARG A 563 -3.94 14.26 6.01
N PHE A 564 -3.08 15.26 5.87
CA PHE A 564 -1.63 15.16 6.02
C PHE A 564 -1.14 14.71 7.41
N LEU A 565 -1.99 14.73 8.45
CA LEU A 565 -1.65 14.36 9.84
C LEU A 565 -2.70 13.46 10.52
N TYR A 566 -3.62 12.85 9.76
CA TYR A 566 -4.67 11.98 10.32
C TYR A 566 -4.91 10.75 9.43
N PRO A 567 -5.40 9.62 9.99
CA PRO A 567 -5.74 8.43 9.22
C PRO A 567 -6.68 8.78 8.06
N THR A 568 -6.51 8.09 6.92
CA THR A 568 -7.42 8.24 5.78
C THR A 568 -8.84 7.91 6.23
N THR A 569 -9.70 8.92 6.35
CA THR A 569 -11.09 8.71 6.72
C THR A 569 -11.89 8.37 5.47
N TYR A 570 -12.62 7.27 5.52
CA TYR A 570 -13.52 6.87 4.45
C TYR A 570 -14.93 7.30 4.84
N ASP A 571 -15.47 8.25 4.11
CA ASP A 571 -16.82 8.74 4.28
C ASP A 571 -17.71 8.05 3.26
N ASN A 572 -18.55 7.13 3.72
CA ASN A 572 -19.53 6.44 2.87
C ASN A 572 -20.87 7.14 3.03
N THR A 573 -21.39 7.62 1.92
CA THR A 573 -22.66 8.32 1.84
C THR A 573 -23.60 7.52 0.96
N TRP A 574 -24.80 7.26 1.46
CA TRP A 574 -25.89 6.70 0.67
C TRP A 574 -27.05 7.68 0.69
N ASP A 575 -27.38 8.20 -0.48
CA ASP A 575 -28.48 9.12 -0.66
C ASP A 575 -29.65 8.38 -1.29
N PHE A 576 -30.83 8.62 -0.77
CA PHE A 576 -32.09 8.18 -1.36
C PHE A 576 -33.05 9.35 -1.39
N GLN A 577 -33.62 9.64 -2.57
CA GLN A 577 -34.54 10.73 -2.78
C GLN A 577 -35.66 10.31 -3.72
N VAL A 578 -36.87 10.68 -3.33
CA VAL A 578 -38.09 10.55 -4.14
C VAL A 578 -38.91 11.81 -4.02
N GLY A 579 -39.53 12.26 -5.10
CA GLY A 579 -40.29 13.49 -5.06
C GLY A 579 -41.10 13.77 -6.30
N ARG A 580 -41.68 14.98 -6.32
CA ARG A 580 -42.39 15.54 -7.46
C ARG A 580 -41.60 16.67 -8.07
N TYR A 581 -41.84 16.95 -9.35
CA TYR A 581 -41.27 18.13 -9.96
C TYR A 581 -41.88 19.40 -9.36
N PRO A 582 -41.12 20.52 -9.30
CA PRO A 582 -39.75 20.70 -9.78
C PRO A 582 -38.71 19.99 -8.89
N TYR A 583 -37.68 19.41 -9.51
CA TYR A 583 -36.63 18.66 -8.81
C TYR A 583 -35.92 19.49 -7.72
N HIS A 584 -35.69 20.78 -8.01
CA HIS A 584 -35.23 21.75 -7.02
C HIS A 584 -36.43 22.49 -6.42
N GLY A 585 -36.61 22.38 -5.11
CA GLY A 585 -37.67 23.09 -4.36
C GLY A 585 -39.04 22.41 -4.31
N GLY A 586 -39.26 21.32 -5.05
CA GLY A 586 -40.50 20.54 -4.99
C GLY A 586 -40.62 19.64 -3.75
N PRO A 587 -41.84 19.10 -3.48
CA PRO A 587 -42.07 18.20 -2.36
C PRO A 587 -41.31 16.89 -2.58
N LYS A 588 -40.41 16.57 -1.64
CA LYS A 588 -39.58 15.37 -1.71
C LYS A 588 -39.30 14.78 -0.33
N VAL A 589 -39.14 13.46 -0.30
CA VAL A 589 -38.52 12.75 0.80
C VAL A 589 -37.07 12.49 0.44
N SER A 590 -36.16 12.90 1.32
CA SER A 590 -34.72 12.70 1.15
C SER A 590 -34.17 12.08 2.42
N VAL A 591 -33.55 10.91 2.28
CA VAL A 591 -32.94 10.15 3.36
C VAL A 591 -31.45 10.06 3.05
N HIS A 592 -30.63 10.52 3.98
CA HIS A 592 -29.19 10.58 3.86
C HIS A 592 -28.59 9.68 4.92
N PHE A 593 -27.80 8.70 4.49
CA PHE A 593 -27.07 7.80 5.36
C PHE A 593 -25.59 8.10 5.26
N PHE A 594 -24.93 8.16 6.40
CA PHE A 594 -23.50 8.37 6.50
C PHE A 594 -22.91 7.28 7.40
N ARG A 595 -21.84 6.63 6.94
CA ARG A 595 -21.03 5.75 7.77
C ARG A 595 -19.55 6.01 7.48
N ALA A 596 -18.80 6.30 8.54
CA ALA A 596 -17.36 6.38 8.48
C ALA A 596 -16.76 4.96 8.46
N GLY A 597 -15.64 4.78 7.76
CA GLY A 597 -14.86 3.54 7.75
C GLY A 597 -14.75 2.86 6.38
N ARG A 598 -13.60 2.26 6.11
CA ARG A 598 -13.25 1.65 4.81
C ARG A 598 -14.19 0.51 4.37
N ARG A 599 -14.76 -0.20 5.35
CA ARG A 599 -15.65 -1.35 5.18
C ARG A 599 -17.04 -1.06 5.73
N ALA A 600 -17.53 0.17 5.57
CA ALA A 600 -18.86 0.48 6.04
C ALA A 600 -19.90 -0.28 5.22
N ASP A 601 -20.60 -1.21 5.85
CA ASP A 601 -21.68 -1.94 5.21
C ASP A 601 -22.76 -0.98 4.74
N GLN A 602 -23.35 -1.29 3.59
CA GLN A 602 -24.49 -0.56 3.07
C GLN A 602 -25.67 -0.64 4.07
N PRO A 603 -26.31 0.49 4.42
CA PRO A 603 -27.45 0.48 5.33
C PRO A 603 -28.57 -0.42 4.80
N GLU A 604 -29.05 -1.33 5.64
CA GLU A 604 -30.18 -2.21 5.29
C GLU A 604 -31.42 -1.37 4.96
N GLU A 605 -31.62 -0.23 5.62
CA GLU A 605 -32.70 0.71 5.35
C GLU A 605 -32.60 1.33 3.95
N TRP A 606 -31.39 1.70 3.53
CA TRP A 606 -31.17 2.25 2.18
C TRP A 606 -31.43 1.18 1.13
N THR A 607 -30.92 -0.04 1.37
CA THR A 607 -31.13 -1.20 0.50
C THR A 607 -32.62 -1.53 0.38
N PHE A 608 -33.35 -1.48 1.49
CA PHE A 608 -34.80 -1.67 1.51
C PHE A 608 -35.53 -0.60 0.68
N LEU A 609 -35.19 0.68 0.84
CA LEU A 609 -35.79 1.77 0.08
C LEU A 609 -35.52 1.63 -1.43
N VAL A 610 -34.31 1.25 -1.81
CA VAL A 610 -33.95 0.97 -3.22
C VAL A 610 -34.73 -0.22 -3.75
N ASN A 611 -34.80 -1.34 -3.02
CA ASN A 611 -35.55 -2.52 -3.45
C ASN A 611 -37.06 -2.24 -3.56
N LEU A 612 -37.62 -1.51 -2.60
CA LEU A 612 -39.02 -1.10 -2.61
C LEU A 612 -39.33 -0.25 -3.85
N THR A 613 -38.49 0.74 -4.15
CA THR A 613 -38.70 1.58 -5.34
C THR A 613 -38.44 0.83 -6.63
N HIS A 614 -37.45 -0.06 -6.70
CA HIS A 614 -37.21 -0.91 -7.86
C HIS A 614 -38.41 -1.83 -8.14
N GLN A 615 -39.05 -2.37 -7.10
CA GLN A 615 -40.17 -3.29 -7.24
C GLN A 615 -41.50 -2.60 -7.58
N TYR A 616 -41.82 -1.47 -6.94
CA TYR A 616 -43.15 -0.86 -7.03
C TYR A 616 -43.20 0.45 -7.82
N LEU A 617 -42.09 1.20 -7.87
CA LEU A 617 -42.09 2.56 -8.40
C LEU A 617 -41.41 2.67 -9.77
N ALA A 618 -40.27 2.00 -9.97
CA ALA A 618 -39.54 2.01 -11.23
C ALA A 618 -40.38 1.51 -12.42
N PRO A 619 -41.15 0.41 -12.33
CA PRO A 619 -41.99 -0.04 -13.45
C PRO A 619 -43.07 0.98 -13.85
N ARG A 620 -43.68 1.66 -12.87
CA ARG A 620 -44.70 2.69 -13.12
C ARG A 620 -44.08 3.89 -13.81
N LEU A 621 -43.02 4.47 -13.25
CA LEU A 621 -42.35 5.63 -13.82
C LEU A 621 -41.81 5.32 -15.22
N LEU A 622 -41.21 4.15 -15.41
CA LEU A 622 -40.74 3.72 -16.74
C LEU A 622 -41.90 3.67 -17.74
N THR A 623 -43.04 3.10 -17.35
CA THR A 623 -44.24 3.04 -18.21
C THR A 623 -44.76 4.42 -18.58
N GLU A 624 -44.78 5.36 -17.62
CA GLU A 624 -45.19 6.74 -17.85
C GLU A 624 -44.25 7.48 -18.80
N LEU A 625 -42.94 7.41 -18.57
CA LEU A 625 -41.92 8.03 -19.42
C LEU A 625 -41.98 7.45 -20.85
N LEU A 626 -42.10 6.12 -20.99
CA LEU A 626 -42.27 5.46 -22.28
C LEU A 626 -43.54 5.91 -22.99
N THR A 627 -44.65 6.06 -22.27
CA THR A 627 -45.93 6.50 -22.84
C THR A 627 -45.84 7.94 -23.34
N GLN A 628 -45.19 8.83 -22.59
CA GLN A 628 -44.96 10.22 -23.01
C GLN A 628 -44.09 10.28 -24.27
N VAL A 629 -42.96 9.56 -24.29
CA VAL A 629 -42.09 9.51 -25.47
C VAL A 629 -42.84 8.94 -26.68
N ARG A 630 -43.64 7.87 -26.50
CA ARG A 630 -44.47 7.30 -27.58
C ARG A 630 -45.62 8.20 -28.06
N ARG A 631 -46.02 9.21 -27.30
CA ARG A 631 -46.95 10.27 -27.74
C ARG A 631 -46.25 11.40 -28.51
N GLY A 632 -44.93 11.37 -28.61
CA GLY A 632 -44.13 12.40 -29.27
C GLY A 632 -43.64 13.51 -28.32
N GLU A 633 -43.85 13.34 -27.01
CA GLU A 633 -43.39 14.30 -26.02
C GLU A 633 -41.88 14.15 -25.76
N THR A 634 -41.22 15.25 -25.36
CA THR A 634 -39.81 15.22 -24.96
C THR A 634 -39.71 15.11 -23.45
N VAL A 635 -39.08 14.05 -22.98
CA VAL A 635 -38.95 13.73 -21.56
C VAL A 635 -37.51 13.98 -21.10
N THR A 636 -37.30 14.51 -19.90
CA THR A 636 -35.95 14.73 -19.35
C THR A 636 -35.63 13.71 -18.27
N VAL A 637 -34.57 12.93 -18.47
CA VAL A 637 -34.03 11.95 -17.51
C VAL A 637 -32.57 12.28 -17.20
N GLY A 638 -32.07 11.87 -16.04
CA GLY A 638 -30.70 12.16 -15.65
C GLY A 638 -30.41 13.65 -15.52
N GLY A 639 -31.44 14.45 -15.22
CA GLY A 639 -31.40 15.91 -15.07
C GLY A 639 -31.14 16.73 -16.34
N SER A 640 -30.61 16.14 -17.41
CA SER A 640 -30.24 16.89 -18.63
C SER A 640 -30.41 16.13 -19.94
N VAL A 641 -30.69 14.81 -19.90
CA VAL A 641 -30.84 13.99 -21.10
C VAL A 641 -32.28 14.08 -21.57
N LYS A 642 -32.49 14.73 -22.71
CA LYS A 642 -33.79 14.82 -23.38
C LYS A 642 -33.98 13.59 -24.25
N VAL A 643 -35.06 12.86 -24.01
CA VAL A 643 -35.43 11.63 -24.70
C VAL A 643 -36.64 11.92 -25.57
N THR A 644 -36.56 11.52 -26.84
CA THR A 644 -37.59 11.71 -27.87
C THR A 644 -37.78 10.41 -28.66
N GLN A 645 -38.80 10.36 -29.52
CA GLN A 645 -38.99 9.20 -30.41
C GLN A 645 -37.82 8.96 -31.36
N SER A 646 -37.14 10.03 -31.79
CA SER A 646 -36.03 9.96 -32.74
C SER A 646 -34.68 9.61 -32.10
N GLY A 647 -34.54 9.73 -30.78
CA GLY A 647 -33.27 9.54 -30.10
C GLY A 647 -33.13 10.40 -28.84
N ILE A 648 -31.89 10.65 -28.46
CA ILE A 648 -31.54 11.45 -27.28
C ILE A 648 -30.81 12.73 -27.67
N SER A 649 -30.99 13.77 -26.87
CA SER A 649 -30.19 14.98 -26.95
C SER A 649 -29.78 15.47 -25.57
N CYS A 650 -28.60 16.04 -25.47
CA CYS A 650 -28.09 16.69 -24.28
C CYS A 650 -27.49 18.05 -24.66
N ALA A 651 -27.72 19.06 -23.82
CA ALA A 651 -27.16 20.39 -24.06
C ALA A 651 -25.69 20.48 -23.63
N LYS A 652 -25.26 19.70 -22.64
CA LYS A 652 -23.90 19.72 -22.05
C LYS A 652 -23.50 18.29 -21.59
N PRO A 653 -22.62 17.58 -22.31
CA PRO A 653 -22.03 17.95 -23.60
C PRO A 653 -23.09 18.09 -24.69
N ARG A 654 -22.86 18.98 -25.68
CA ARG A 654 -23.78 19.18 -26.80
C ARG A 654 -23.76 17.94 -27.68
N LEU A 655 -24.81 17.13 -27.58
CA LEU A 655 -24.90 15.82 -28.21
C LEU A 655 -26.32 15.58 -28.69
N SER A 656 -26.48 14.98 -29.87
CA SER A 656 -27.76 14.50 -30.39
C SER A 656 -27.50 13.19 -31.10
N LEU A 657 -28.09 12.10 -30.62
CA LEU A 657 -27.86 10.76 -31.13
C LEU A 657 -29.20 10.10 -31.46
N PRO A 658 -29.39 9.60 -32.69
CA PRO A 658 -30.53 8.76 -33.02
C PRO A 658 -30.39 7.36 -32.38
N TRP A 659 -31.51 6.66 -32.16
CA TRP A 659 -31.52 5.38 -31.44
C TRP A 659 -30.66 4.28 -32.09
N ASP A 660 -30.57 4.24 -33.41
CA ASP A 660 -29.74 3.32 -34.20
C ASP A 660 -28.23 3.50 -33.99
N SER A 661 -27.81 4.71 -33.60
CA SER A 661 -26.42 5.04 -33.29
C SER A 661 -26.00 4.67 -31.87
N ILE A 662 -26.93 4.31 -30.98
CA ILE A 662 -26.64 4.03 -29.58
C ILE A 662 -26.39 2.52 -29.42
N SER A 663 -25.28 2.13 -28.83
CA SER A 663 -24.98 0.71 -28.59
C SER A 663 -25.54 0.20 -27.25
N GLY A 664 -25.89 1.11 -26.34
CA GLY A 664 -26.53 0.81 -25.06
C GLY A 664 -26.16 1.79 -23.95
N ALA A 665 -26.82 1.63 -22.80
CA ALA A 665 -26.53 2.36 -21.58
C ALA A 665 -26.25 1.36 -20.43
N GLN A 666 -25.10 1.51 -19.77
CA GLN A 666 -24.62 0.57 -18.73
C GLN A 666 -24.23 1.31 -17.45
N LEU A 667 -24.49 0.70 -16.29
CA LEU A 667 -24.06 1.23 -15.00
C LEU A 667 -22.57 0.91 -14.75
N HIS A 668 -21.77 1.94 -14.50
CA HIS A 668 -20.35 1.83 -14.15
C HIS A 668 -20.01 2.85 -13.06
N ASN A 669 -19.54 2.40 -11.89
CA ASN A 669 -19.10 3.25 -10.76
C ASN A 669 -20.06 4.38 -10.38
N GLY A 670 -21.36 4.08 -10.22
CA GLY A 670 -22.37 5.09 -9.84
C GLY A 670 -22.79 6.05 -10.96
N MET A 671 -22.35 5.80 -12.19
CA MET A 671 -22.66 6.57 -13.40
C MET A 671 -23.28 5.67 -14.47
N ILE A 672 -24.27 6.15 -15.20
CA ILE A 672 -24.76 5.51 -16.42
C ILE A 672 -23.92 5.98 -17.60
N TRP A 673 -23.24 5.05 -18.25
CA TRP A 673 -22.42 5.28 -19.43
C TRP A 673 -23.23 4.95 -20.67
N ILE A 674 -23.42 5.94 -21.53
CA ILE A 674 -24.10 5.81 -22.82
C ILE A 674 -23.03 5.75 -23.90
N ARG A 675 -23.07 4.71 -24.73
CA ARG A 675 -22.09 4.47 -25.80
C ARG A 675 -22.72 4.57 -27.17
N GLN A 676 -21.92 5.03 -28.14
CA GLN A 676 -22.29 5.08 -29.54
C GLN A 676 -21.70 3.88 -30.27
N THR A 677 -22.44 3.31 -31.21
CA THR A 677 -22.01 2.19 -32.05
C THR A 677 -20.71 2.53 -32.77
N GLY A 678 -19.68 1.69 -32.57
CA GLY A 678 -18.33 1.89 -33.14
C GLY A 678 -17.40 2.81 -32.34
N VAL A 679 -17.81 3.31 -31.16
CA VAL A 679 -16.98 4.15 -30.29
C VAL A 679 -16.74 3.44 -28.94
N GLU A 680 -15.47 3.21 -28.59
CA GLU A 680 -15.11 2.52 -27.34
C GLU A 680 -15.38 3.35 -26.07
N LYS A 681 -15.19 4.67 -26.13
CA LYS A 681 -15.41 5.59 -25.00
C LYS A 681 -16.89 5.98 -24.89
N PRO A 682 -17.42 6.18 -23.66
CA PRO A 682 -18.78 6.69 -23.48
C PRO A 682 -18.91 8.11 -24.04
N VAL A 683 -19.94 8.35 -24.83
CA VAL A 683 -20.25 9.65 -25.43
C VAL A 683 -21.02 10.55 -24.46
N LEU A 684 -21.66 9.96 -23.46
CA LEU A 684 -22.37 10.67 -22.40
C LEU A 684 -22.34 9.84 -21.10
N THR A 685 -22.09 10.49 -19.97
CA THR A 685 -22.15 9.87 -18.65
C THR A 685 -23.14 10.62 -17.75
N VAL A 686 -23.96 9.88 -17.00
CA VAL A 686 -25.03 10.44 -16.17
C VAL A 686 -24.92 9.91 -14.73
N PRO A 687 -24.71 10.74 -13.70
CA PRO A 687 -24.64 10.26 -12.33
C PRO A 687 -25.98 9.70 -11.83
N LEU A 688 -25.95 8.62 -11.03
CA LEU A 688 -27.16 8.04 -10.42
C LEU A 688 -27.86 8.99 -9.42
N SER A 689 -27.16 10.01 -8.93
CA SER A 689 -27.73 11.09 -8.11
C SER A 689 -28.67 12.03 -8.86
N HIS A 690 -28.78 11.90 -10.18
CA HIS A 690 -29.69 12.69 -11.00
C HIS A 690 -31.08 12.04 -11.09
N PRO A 691 -32.17 12.83 -11.22
CA PRO A 691 -33.52 12.31 -11.24
C PRO A 691 -33.74 11.36 -12.41
N ASN A 692 -34.30 10.19 -12.12
CA ASN A 692 -34.62 9.11 -13.06
C ASN A 692 -33.41 8.55 -13.83
N ALA A 693 -32.17 8.82 -13.38
CA ALA A 693 -30.96 8.28 -14.02
C ALA A 693 -30.94 6.74 -14.02
N VAL A 694 -31.41 6.12 -12.94
CA VAL A 694 -31.54 4.66 -12.82
C VAL A 694 -32.42 4.02 -13.90
N LEU A 695 -33.40 4.75 -14.42
CA LEU A 695 -34.35 4.23 -15.42
C LEU A 695 -33.76 4.23 -16.84
N ILE A 696 -32.63 4.92 -17.07
CA ILE A 696 -32.04 5.11 -18.41
C ILE A 696 -31.74 3.79 -19.13
N PRO A 697 -31.07 2.79 -18.53
CA PRO A 697 -30.74 1.54 -19.22
C PRO A 697 -31.98 0.81 -19.76
N GLU A 698 -33.03 0.69 -18.95
CA GLU A 698 -34.25 -0.03 -19.32
C GLU A 698 -35.11 0.78 -20.30
N LEU A 699 -35.19 2.10 -20.11
CA LEU A 699 -35.84 3.03 -21.03
C LEU A 699 -35.21 2.97 -22.43
N PHE A 700 -33.89 3.02 -22.52
CA PHE A 700 -33.17 2.99 -23.80
C PHE A 700 -33.32 1.62 -24.46
N THR A 701 -33.16 0.54 -23.71
CA THR A 701 -33.35 -0.83 -24.22
C THR A 701 -34.75 -1.02 -24.81
N THR A 702 -35.77 -0.38 -24.24
CA THR A 702 -37.16 -0.50 -24.71
C THR A 702 -37.46 0.41 -25.90
N LEU A 703 -36.82 1.58 -26.01
CA LEU A 703 -37.01 2.52 -27.12
C LEU A 703 -36.15 2.18 -28.35
N MET A 704 -35.08 1.41 -28.18
CA MET A 704 -34.25 0.89 -29.27
C MET A 704 -34.88 -0.35 -29.97
N ARG A 705 -35.93 -0.94 -29.38
CA ARG A 705 -36.74 -1.99 -29.99
C ARG A 705 -37.95 -1.38 -30.67
#